data_AF-A0A162PCK3-F1
#
_entry.id   AF-A0A162PCK3-F1
#
_cell.length_a   1.000
_cell.length_b   1.000
_cell.length_c   1.000
_cell.angle_alpha   90.00
_cell.angle_beta   90.00
_cell.angle_gamma   90.00
#
_symmetry.space_group_name_H-M   'P 1'
#
loop_
_entity.id
_entity.type
_entity.pdbx_description
1 polymer ?
#
loop_
_entity_poly.entity_id
_entity_poly.type
_entity_poly.pdbx_seq_one_letter_code
_entity_poly.pdbx_strand_id
1 'polypeptide(L)'
;MLCYLGSLLLGLLTGIESRANRLIVRTNANAGTGSLREAIQLAGSNGSSERDSILFNLSGSDLLAYTIQLSAELPPLSTNLFIDGGKTSGVFIPLVNAGIVLSFSGPVPASGFHFFRILDASDITITGLAFQNLAGFFPDQQPVAGIQLKNVQRIRIGRVGSGNLFSGPLLALVNKTTATDPAGTLQQVHIEGNLFGLSAQLEKTDNNRILLEKAEELVLKENLFVNTTITLSREATSRSNFLEFSNNRSNNVNGQPIVDGSFLLQLEGTKNDEGKTLITYNFLQGTDRMLELSNLAHAVEIRGNTLQSSASLPCSPLGFAIRVTNCGQVVIGTPEGEGTNQIYGAIWQVGTGKTSIWQNQFLGEIHLPAGTIPASNRITYYFENILRGKASPGSIIQLYGTNCTDPCPLRTYINSAIADGEGNWMISHNFLAGAYFLTITKNGQSGEFQPLITDTATTILLNDIKISQDTCNSNSGKLELVNPAINPDAITMLWKNADGKIVGNGQSATGLSAGFYYLETAKTDIGCRAQTGPFEVQAVSIRFPPLPTKEIWTEPNSTLELLAEPVPGSWYYLFDKINAGTAIDSSETGRFIISIGINNRTLYLQTRKESCRSNFQEFTIKIRKAADLYFPTAFSPDNNGKNERWRPVTTASFEQYRLRIFNRLGQELFFTDNPAIGWDGHFRGIKQAIGVYTYTLEALDRARVQIRKHGQFLLLR
;
A
#
# COMPACT_ATOMS: atom_id res chain seq x y z
N MET A 1 65.59 43.58 -60.36
CA MET A 1 65.65 43.46 -58.88
C MET A 1 64.77 42.26 -58.51
N LEU A 2 65.35 41.04 -58.58
CA LEU A 2 65.54 40.08 -57.46
C LEU A 2 64.20 39.58 -56.86
N CYS A 3 63.81 38.30 -56.74
CA CYS A 3 64.32 36.94 -57.00
C CYS A 3 63.06 36.01 -56.95
N TYR A 4 62.66 35.26 -57.98
CA TYR A 4 62.92 33.83 -58.25
C TYR A 4 63.01 32.83 -57.08
N LEU A 5 62.22 31.74 -57.23
CA LEU A 5 62.56 30.29 -57.11
C LEU A 5 62.02 29.46 -55.92
N GLY A 6 61.31 28.36 -56.28
CA GLY A 6 61.14 27.10 -55.53
C GLY A 6 59.80 26.95 -54.80
N SER A 7 58.98 25.91 -54.95
CA SER A 7 59.18 24.58 -55.54
C SER A 7 57.82 23.89 -55.70
N LEU A 8 57.60 23.32 -56.89
CA LEU A 8 56.64 22.26 -57.17
C LEU A 8 56.98 21.04 -56.29
N LEU A 9 56.10 20.61 -55.39
CA LEU A 9 56.21 19.30 -54.74
C LEU A 9 54.82 18.65 -54.58
N LEU A 10 54.55 17.73 -55.50
CA LEU A 10 53.87 16.44 -55.29
C LEU A 10 52.83 16.37 -54.16
N GLY A 11 51.59 16.68 -54.51
CA GLY A 11 50.39 16.24 -53.79
C GLY A 11 49.46 15.54 -54.76
N LEU A 12 49.87 14.36 -55.26
CA LEU A 12 48.95 13.39 -55.85
C LEU A 12 47.99 12.95 -54.73
N LEU A 13 46.97 13.77 -54.48
CA LEU A 13 45.71 13.31 -53.92
C LEU A 13 45.16 12.33 -54.95
N THR A 14 45.57 11.07 -54.86
CA THR A 14 44.67 9.99 -55.23
C THR A 14 43.47 10.17 -54.32
N GLY A 15 42.46 10.89 -54.82
CA GLY A 15 41.11 10.76 -54.29
C GLY A 15 40.76 9.29 -54.44
N ILE A 16 40.97 8.52 -53.38
CA ILE A 16 40.34 7.22 -53.24
C ILE A 16 38.86 7.56 -53.16
N GLU A 17 38.18 7.51 -54.31
CA GLU A 17 36.72 7.44 -54.34
C GLU A 17 36.36 6.24 -53.46
N SER A 18 35.89 6.50 -52.23
CA SER A 18 35.25 5.47 -51.44
C SER A 18 34.04 5.00 -52.23
N ARG A 19 34.04 3.75 -52.69
CA ARG A 19 32.87 3.14 -53.33
C ARG A 19 32.25 2.15 -52.35
N ALA A 20 30.93 2.07 -52.34
CA ALA A 20 30.20 1.05 -51.61
C ALA A 20 30.70 -0.35 -52.03
N ASN A 21 31.31 -1.10 -51.10
CA ASN A 21 31.83 -2.43 -51.38
C ASN A 21 30.76 -3.50 -51.12
N ARG A 22 30.66 -4.44 -52.06
CA ARG A 22 29.87 -5.66 -51.92
C ARG A 22 30.80 -6.82 -51.57
N LEU A 23 30.89 -7.13 -50.29
CA LEU A 23 31.78 -8.13 -49.72
C LEU A 23 31.04 -9.46 -49.60
N ILE A 24 31.46 -10.46 -50.37
CA ILE A 24 30.78 -11.77 -50.42
C ILE A 24 31.55 -12.77 -49.56
N VAL A 25 30.92 -13.26 -48.50
CA VAL A 25 31.41 -14.38 -47.68
C VAL A 25 31.17 -15.68 -48.45
N ARG A 26 32.25 -16.45 -48.67
CA ARG A 26 32.27 -17.65 -49.53
C ARG A 26 32.63 -18.93 -48.77
N THR A 27 33.08 -18.83 -47.53
CA THR A 27 33.40 -19.96 -46.68
C THR A 27 32.81 -19.81 -45.28
N ASN A 28 32.44 -20.93 -44.67
CA ASN A 28 31.98 -21.01 -43.28
C ASN A 28 33.13 -21.14 -42.27
N ALA A 29 34.39 -21.03 -42.72
CA ALA A 29 35.56 -21.04 -41.85
C ALA A 29 35.57 -19.84 -40.88
N ASN A 30 36.10 -20.05 -39.67
CA ASN A 30 36.22 -19.03 -38.62
C ASN A 30 37.07 -17.80 -39.04
N ALA A 31 38.04 -17.99 -39.94
CA ALA A 31 38.96 -16.95 -40.42
C ALA A 31 39.56 -17.33 -41.79
N GLY A 32 40.30 -16.39 -42.38
CA GLY A 32 40.99 -16.58 -43.67
C GLY A 32 40.21 -16.00 -44.85
N THR A 33 40.75 -16.17 -46.05
CA THR A 33 40.20 -15.56 -47.27
C THR A 33 38.79 -16.09 -47.58
N GLY A 34 37.87 -15.17 -47.88
CA GLY A 34 36.46 -15.42 -48.12
C GLY A 34 35.61 -15.63 -46.85
N SER A 35 36.18 -15.50 -45.65
CA SER A 35 35.45 -15.65 -44.39
C SER A 35 34.70 -14.38 -43.99
N LEU A 36 33.70 -14.51 -43.11
CA LEU A 36 33.00 -13.37 -42.51
C LEU A 36 33.97 -12.43 -41.77
N ARG A 37 34.97 -12.99 -41.10
CA ARG A 37 35.99 -12.22 -40.39
C ARG A 37 36.77 -11.29 -41.33
N GLU A 38 37.20 -11.80 -42.48
CA GLU A 38 37.89 -10.99 -43.48
C GLU A 38 36.95 -9.92 -44.07
N ALA A 39 35.69 -10.27 -44.37
CA ALA A 39 34.71 -9.32 -44.87
C ALA A 39 34.49 -8.14 -43.90
N ILE A 40 34.39 -8.40 -42.59
CA ILE A 40 34.27 -7.33 -41.58
C ILE A 40 35.53 -6.43 -41.56
N GLN A 41 36.73 -7.02 -41.67
CA GLN A 41 37.98 -6.24 -41.70
C GLN A 41 38.11 -5.36 -42.96
N LEU A 42 37.68 -5.88 -44.11
CA LEU A 42 37.65 -5.13 -45.36
C LEU A 42 36.65 -3.98 -45.30
N ALA A 43 35.46 -4.21 -44.73
CA ALA A 43 34.48 -3.15 -44.51
C ALA A 43 35.03 -2.04 -43.60
N GLY A 44 35.73 -2.41 -42.52
CA GLY A 44 36.39 -1.43 -41.64
C GLY A 44 37.51 -0.64 -42.32
N SER A 45 38.11 -1.17 -43.38
CA SER A 45 39.22 -0.53 -44.11
C SER A 45 38.76 0.39 -45.24
N ASN A 46 37.51 0.28 -45.69
CA ASN A 46 36.98 1.03 -46.85
C ASN A 46 36.59 2.49 -46.51
N GLY A 47 36.60 2.86 -45.22
CA GLY A 47 36.12 4.15 -44.73
C GLY A 47 34.61 4.14 -44.46
N SER A 48 34.05 5.31 -44.15
CA SER A 48 32.66 5.47 -43.70
C SER A 48 31.81 6.40 -44.57
N SER A 49 32.28 6.80 -45.75
CA SER A 49 31.55 7.73 -46.64
C SER A 49 30.46 7.07 -47.48
N GLU A 50 30.60 5.78 -47.79
CA GLU A 50 29.61 4.98 -48.52
C GLU A 50 29.23 3.73 -47.73
N ARG A 51 28.03 3.19 -47.96
CA ARG A 51 27.55 2.02 -47.22
C ARG A 51 28.09 0.72 -47.80
N ASP A 52 28.83 -0.03 -47.00
CA ASP A 52 29.28 -1.38 -47.36
C ASP A 52 28.20 -2.43 -47.12
N SER A 53 28.24 -3.50 -47.92
CA SER A 53 27.30 -4.63 -47.82
C SER A 53 28.05 -5.95 -47.70
N ILE A 54 27.84 -6.68 -46.61
CA ILE A 54 28.30 -8.05 -46.42
C ILE A 54 27.16 -9.00 -46.76
N LEU A 55 27.39 -9.84 -47.77
CA LEU A 55 26.45 -10.84 -48.29
C LEU A 55 27.07 -12.22 -48.20
N PHE A 56 26.24 -13.28 -48.24
CA PHE A 56 26.71 -14.66 -48.12
C PHE A 56 26.40 -15.45 -49.39
N ASN A 57 27.39 -16.24 -49.82
CA ASN A 57 27.26 -17.20 -50.91
C ASN A 57 28.06 -18.46 -50.54
N LEU A 58 27.60 -19.14 -49.49
CA LEU A 58 28.13 -20.42 -49.05
C LEU A 58 27.54 -21.56 -49.91
N SER A 59 28.32 -22.62 -50.09
CA SER A 59 27.91 -23.80 -50.85
C SER A 59 27.58 -24.97 -49.93
N GLY A 60 26.43 -25.60 -50.13
CA GLY A 60 26.02 -26.83 -49.44
C GLY A 60 24.50 -27.00 -49.44
N SER A 61 24.05 -28.14 -48.90
CA SER A 61 22.63 -28.53 -48.92
C SER A 61 22.01 -28.70 -47.53
N ASP A 62 22.76 -28.53 -46.46
CA ASP A 62 22.29 -28.67 -45.08
C ASP A 62 22.66 -27.44 -44.23
N LEU A 63 22.10 -27.36 -43.01
CA LEU A 63 22.32 -26.22 -42.12
C LEU A 63 23.78 -26.08 -41.67
N LEU A 64 24.54 -27.18 -41.60
CA LEU A 64 25.95 -27.18 -41.19
C LEU A 64 26.82 -26.43 -42.20
N ALA A 65 26.54 -26.56 -43.50
CA ALA A 65 27.24 -25.82 -44.54
C ALA A 65 27.05 -24.30 -44.44
N TYR A 66 25.94 -23.84 -43.85
CA TYR A 66 25.64 -22.43 -43.61
C TYR A 66 25.94 -21.98 -42.17
N THR A 67 26.55 -22.86 -41.36
CA THR A 67 26.95 -22.57 -39.99
C THR A 67 28.43 -22.18 -39.92
N ILE A 68 28.69 -20.93 -39.51
CA ILE A 68 30.02 -20.41 -39.20
C ILE A 68 30.31 -20.69 -37.72
N GLN A 69 31.15 -21.67 -37.44
CA GLN A 69 31.60 -21.99 -36.08
C GLN A 69 32.72 -21.03 -35.68
N LEU A 70 32.45 -20.20 -34.67
CA LEU A 70 33.39 -19.22 -34.15
C LEU A 70 34.20 -19.81 -33.00
N SER A 71 35.52 -19.67 -33.05
CA SER A 71 36.43 -20.00 -31.95
C SER A 71 36.99 -18.76 -31.23
N ALA A 72 36.73 -17.57 -31.78
CA ALA A 72 37.10 -16.27 -31.24
C ALA A 72 36.11 -15.20 -31.71
N GLU A 73 35.96 -14.11 -30.94
CA GLU A 73 35.08 -12.98 -31.30
C GLU A 73 35.40 -12.45 -32.70
N LEU A 74 34.38 -11.98 -33.42
CA LEU A 74 34.58 -11.28 -34.68
C LEU A 74 35.10 -9.85 -34.42
N PRO A 75 35.82 -9.23 -35.37
CA PRO A 75 36.22 -7.84 -35.26
C PRO A 75 34.99 -6.92 -35.07
N PRO A 76 35.13 -5.77 -34.39
CA PRO A 76 34.04 -4.81 -34.27
C PRO A 76 33.52 -4.34 -35.64
N LEU A 77 32.21 -4.10 -35.73
CA LEU A 77 31.58 -3.60 -36.95
C LEU A 77 31.81 -2.10 -37.10
N SER A 78 32.12 -1.65 -38.32
CA SER A 78 32.30 -0.24 -38.68
C SER A 78 30.99 0.45 -39.08
N THR A 79 30.99 1.78 -39.03
CA THR A 79 29.87 2.64 -39.45
C THR A 79 29.48 2.41 -40.91
N ASN A 80 28.21 2.66 -41.25
CA ASN A 80 27.66 2.54 -42.60
C ASN A 80 27.78 1.12 -43.17
N LEU A 81 27.27 0.14 -42.43
CA LEU A 81 27.38 -1.28 -42.78
C LEU A 81 26.01 -1.95 -42.88
N PHE A 82 25.80 -2.72 -43.93
CA PHE A 82 24.68 -3.63 -44.09
C PHE A 82 25.18 -5.08 -44.10
N ILE A 83 24.65 -5.92 -43.20
CA ILE A 83 24.92 -7.36 -43.18
C ILE A 83 23.61 -8.09 -43.44
N ASP A 84 23.58 -8.91 -44.48
CA ASP A 84 22.39 -9.67 -44.86
C ASP A 84 22.71 -11.16 -45.03
N GLY A 85 22.33 -11.95 -44.02
CA GLY A 85 22.39 -13.41 -44.05
C GLY A 85 21.14 -14.09 -44.60
N GLY A 86 20.23 -13.32 -45.23
CA GLY A 86 18.94 -13.80 -45.70
C GLY A 86 19.00 -15.02 -46.64
N LYS A 87 17.82 -15.61 -46.88
CA LYS A 87 17.57 -16.86 -47.65
C LYS A 87 18.65 -17.24 -48.67
N THR A 88 19.42 -18.28 -48.33
CA THR A 88 20.40 -18.95 -49.20
C THR A 88 19.87 -20.30 -49.69
N SER A 89 19.72 -20.47 -51.01
CA SER A 89 19.53 -21.77 -51.71
C SER A 89 18.64 -22.83 -51.03
N GLY A 90 17.47 -22.44 -50.50
CA GLY A 90 16.49 -23.36 -49.92
C GLY A 90 16.75 -23.78 -48.46
N VAL A 91 17.88 -23.38 -47.86
CA VAL A 91 18.20 -23.58 -46.44
C VAL A 91 17.99 -22.25 -45.71
N PHE A 92 16.96 -22.18 -44.85
CA PHE A 92 16.66 -21.00 -44.04
C PHE A 92 15.84 -21.41 -42.81
N ILE A 93 15.88 -20.57 -41.78
CA ILE A 93 15.03 -20.66 -40.60
C ILE A 93 13.69 -19.98 -40.93
N PRO A 94 12.56 -20.70 -40.81
CA PRO A 94 11.24 -20.14 -41.08
C PRO A 94 10.92 -18.91 -40.19
N LEU A 95 9.92 -18.11 -40.61
CA LEU A 95 9.49 -16.84 -40.02
C LEU A 95 10.45 -15.65 -40.15
N VAL A 96 11.75 -15.85 -39.99
CA VAL A 96 12.75 -14.76 -40.10
C VAL A 96 13.54 -14.74 -41.38
N ASN A 97 13.43 -15.78 -42.22
CA ASN A 97 14.20 -15.92 -43.45
C ASN A 97 15.72 -15.82 -43.23
N ALA A 98 16.21 -16.23 -42.06
CA ALA A 98 17.62 -16.25 -41.72
C ALA A 98 18.30 -17.48 -42.34
N GLY A 99 19.35 -17.28 -43.14
CA GLY A 99 20.05 -18.34 -43.88
C GLY A 99 21.39 -18.73 -43.28
N ILE A 100 22.00 -17.86 -42.46
CA ILE A 100 23.36 -18.04 -41.94
C ILE A 100 23.35 -18.15 -40.42
N VAL A 101 23.99 -19.19 -39.90
CA VAL A 101 24.11 -19.43 -38.46
C VAL A 101 25.53 -19.06 -38.00
N LEU A 102 25.65 -18.20 -37.01
CA LEU A 102 26.86 -17.98 -36.25
C LEU A 102 26.75 -18.78 -34.96
N SER A 103 27.66 -19.73 -34.75
CA SER A 103 27.60 -20.65 -33.61
C SER A 103 28.87 -20.56 -32.77
N PHE A 104 28.71 -20.66 -31.45
CA PHE A 104 29.80 -20.74 -30.49
C PHE A 104 29.57 -21.90 -29.51
N SER A 105 30.54 -22.80 -29.38
CA SER A 105 30.47 -23.98 -28.52
C SER A 105 31.74 -24.22 -27.68
N GLY A 106 32.61 -23.20 -27.57
CA GLY A 106 33.90 -23.29 -26.88
C GLY A 106 33.85 -22.82 -25.42
N PRO A 107 34.98 -22.92 -24.68
CA PRO A 107 35.08 -22.33 -23.35
C PRO A 107 34.92 -20.80 -23.44
N VAL A 108 34.04 -20.23 -22.62
CA VAL A 108 33.79 -18.78 -22.60
C VAL A 108 35.03 -18.07 -22.02
N PRO A 109 35.61 -17.06 -22.70
CA PRO A 109 36.71 -16.29 -22.14
C PRO A 109 36.31 -15.56 -20.86
N ALA A 110 37.30 -15.26 -19.99
CA ALA A 110 37.04 -14.52 -18.76
C ALA A 110 36.43 -13.12 -18.99
N SER A 111 36.64 -12.54 -20.18
CA SER A 111 36.05 -11.28 -20.64
C SER A 111 34.64 -11.40 -21.22
N GLY A 112 34.08 -12.62 -21.28
CA GLY A 112 32.90 -12.95 -22.06
C GLY A 112 33.20 -13.18 -23.55
N PHE A 113 32.14 -13.47 -24.32
CA PHE A 113 32.18 -13.66 -25.77
C PHE A 113 31.05 -12.88 -26.44
N HIS A 114 31.35 -12.17 -27.52
CA HIS A 114 30.38 -11.40 -28.30
C HIS A 114 30.44 -11.84 -29.76
N PHE A 115 29.30 -12.22 -30.35
CA PHE A 115 29.27 -12.52 -31.79
C PHE A 115 29.55 -11.26 -32.60
N PHE A 116 28.88 -10.15 -32.28
CA PHE A 116 29.18 -8.84 -32.83
C PHE A 116 29.34 -7.78 -31.75
N ARG A 117 30.28 -6.86 -31.99
CA ARG A 117 30.47 -5.64 -31.21
C ARG A 117 30.28 -4.46 -32.14
N ILE A 118 29.38 -3.56 -31.79
CA ILE A 118 29.17 -2.27 -32.45
C ILE A 118 29.57 -1.21 -31.45
N LEU A 119 30.75 -0.64 -31.63
CA LEU A 119 31.37 0.30 -30.71
C LEU A 119 31.60 1.63 -31.44
N ASP A 120 31.07 2.72 -30.90
CA ASP A 120 31.28 4.08 -31.42
C ASP A 120 30.97 4.20 -32.93
N ALA A 121 29.87 3.56 -33.35
CA ALA A 121 29.51 3.39 -34.76
C ALA A 121 28.04 3.71 -35.04
N SER A 122 27.75 4.05 -36.29
CA SER A 122 26.39 4.42 -36.72
C SER A 122 25.97 3.79 -38.03
N ASP A 123 24.68 3.84 -38.34
CA ASP A 123 24.12 3.42 -39.64
C ASP A 123 24.40 1.95 -39.99
N ILE A 124 24.19 1.06 -39.02
CA ILE A 124 24.37 -0.39 -39.21
C ILE A 124 23.02 -1.09 -39.27
N THR A 125 22.83 -1.95 -40.27
CA THR A 125 21.68 -2.85 -40.37
C THR A 125 22.14 -4.30 -40.43
N ILE A 126 21.58 -5.16 -39.57
CA ILE A 126 21.90 -6.60 -39.52
C ILE A 126 20.59 -7.39 -39.71
N THR A 127 20.50 -8.21 -40.76
CA THR A 127 19.32 -9.02 -41.07
C THR A 127 19.69 -10.45 -41.44
N GLY A 128 18.76 -11.39 -41.23
CA GLY A 128 18.87 -12.75 -41.74
C GLY A 128 19.95 -13.62 -41.09
N LEU A 129 20.43 -13.28 -39.88
CA LEU A 129 21.41 -14.09 -39.16
C LEU A 129 20.79 -14.85 -38.00
N ALA A 130 21.35 -16.00 -37.66
CA ALA A 130 21.06 -16.72 -36.44
C ALA A 130 22.28 -16.76 -35.53
N PHE A 131 22.13 -16.30 -34.29
CA PHE A 131 23.16 -16.33 -33.25
C PHE A 131 22.85 -17.50 -32.32
N GLN A 132 23.72 -18.50 -32.27
CA GLN A 132 23.50 -19.73 -31.52
C GLN A 132 24.61 -19.97 -30.50
N ASN A 133 24.25 -19.86 -29.21
CA ASN A 133 25.14 -20.25 -28.13
C ASN A 133 24.91 -21.70 -27.72
N LEU A 134 25.92 -22.54 -27.91
CA LEU A 134 25.93 -23.95 -27.50
C LEU A 134 26.83 -24.20 -26.29
N ALA A 135 27.47 -23.16 -25.72
CA ALA A 135 28.34 -23.30 -24.55
C ALA A 135 27.57 -23.51 -23.23
N GLY A 136 26.24 -23.26 -23.22
CA GLY A 136 25.35 -23.60 -22.10
C GLY A 136 25.58 -22.83 -20.79
N PHE A 137 26.33 -21.73 -20.80
CA PHE A 137 26.83 -21.07 -19.57
C PHE A 137 26.31 -19.64 -19.38
N PHE A 138 25.82 -19.33 -18.16
CA PHE A 138 25.37 -18.01 -17.68
C PHE A 138 25.81 -17.72 -16.23
N PRO A 139 26.98 -17.11 -15.99
CA PRO A 139 27.21 -16.32 -14.79
C PRO A 139 27.24 -14.84 -15.16
N ASP A 140 26.77 -14.00 -14.24
CA ASP A 140 26.80 -12.53 -14.33
C ASP A 140 28.23 -11.93 -14.50
N GLN A 141 29.26 -12.77 -14.57
CA GLN A 141 30.68 -12.42 -14.72
C GLN A 141 31.26 -12.73 -16.12
N GLN A 142 30.68 -13.68 -16.88
CA GLN A 142 31.24 -14.15 -18.17
C GLN A 142 30.14 -14.42 -19.22
N PRO A 143 29.49 -13.38 -19.75
CA PRO A 143 28.37 -13.55 -20.65
C PRO A 143 28.78 -13.99 -22.06
N VAL A 144 27.94 -14.81 -22.69
CA VAL A 144 27.89 -14.93 -24.16
C VAL A 144 26.80 -14.01 -24.66
N ALA A 145 27.17 -13.02 -25.47
CA ALA A 145 26.29 -12.02 -26.01
C ALA A 145 26.16 -12.12 -27.53
N GLY A 146 24.95 -11.93 -28.04
CA GLY A 146 24.68 -11.85 -29.47
C GLY A 146 25.32 -10.59 -30.04
N ILE A 147 24.73 -9.44 -29.74
CA ILE A 147 25.23 -8.14 -30.24
C ILE A 147 25.44 -7.19 -29.07
N GLN A 148 26.67 -6.69 -28.94
CA GLN A 148 26.97 -5.56 -28.06
C GLN A 148 26.79 -4.24 -28.82
N LEU A 149 26.07 -3.30 -28.21
CA LEU A 149 25.84 -1.95 -28.70
C LEU A 149 26.47 -0.95 -27.72
N LYS A 150 27.44 -0.14 -28.12
CA LYS A 150 28.02 0.89 -27.24
C LYS A 150 28.27 2.18 -28.01
N ASN A 151 27.66 3.28 -27.55
CA ASN A 151 27.75 4.60 -28.17
C ASN A 151 27.34 4.56 -29.64
N VAL A 152 26.13 4.10 -29.91
CA VAL A 152 25.65 3.84 -31.28
C VAL A 152 24.54 4.77 -31.70
N GLN A 153 24.43 4.98 -33.01
CA GLN A 153 23.36 5.78 -33.60
C GLN A 153 22.78 5.12 -34.88
N ARG A 154 21.46 5.15 -35.08
CA ARG A 154 20.78 4.61 -36.27
C ARG A 154 21.14 3.14 -36.52
N ILE A 155 20.88 2.30 -35.53
CA ILE A 155 21.12 0.85 -35.61
C ILE A 155 19.81 0.13 -35.86
N ARG A 156 19.81 -0.82 -36.80
CA ARG A 156 18.68 -1.69 -37.09
C ARG A 156 19.08 -3.15 -36.97
N ILE A 157 18.40 -3.86 -36.08
CA ILE A 157 18.58 -5.29 -35.84
C ILE A 157 17.31 -5.98 -36.30
N GLY A 158 17.41 -6.63 -37.45
CA GLY A 158 16.29 -7.28 -38.12
C GLY A 158 15.40 -6.31 -38.90
N ARG A 159 14.53 -6.90 -39.70
CA ARG A 159 13.41 -6.25 -40.39
C ARG A 159 12.23 -7.19 -40.39
N VAL A 160 11.02 -6.64 -40.50
CA VAL A 160 9.80 -7.43 -40.75
C VAL A 160 10.00 -8.31 -41.98
N GLY A 161 9.85 -9.63 -41.82
CA GLY A 161 10.08 -10.63 -42.87
C GLY A 161 11.54 -10.97 -43.18
N SER A 162 12.51 -10.32 -42.52
CA SER A 162 13.95 -10.61 -42.64
C SER A 162 14.64 -10.32 -41.30
N GLY A 163 14.20 -11.04 -40.26
CA GLY A 163 14.70 -10.88 -38.90
C GLY A 163 15.95 -11.68 -38.63
N ASN A 164 16.43 -11.59 -37.39
CA ASN A 164 17.47 -12.47 -36.86
C ASN A 164 16.88 -13.46 -35.87
N LEU A 165 17.58 -14.57 -35.65
CA LEU A 165 17.30 -15.54 -34.60
C LEU A 165 18.35 -15.41 -33.50
N PHE A 166 17.93 -15.31 -32.25
CA PHE A 166 18.78 -15.35 -31.07
C PHE A 166 18.46 -16.60 -30.26
N SER A 167 19.39 -17.56 -30.28
CA SER A 167 19.25 -18.90 -29.71
C SER A 167 20.21 -19.08 -28.55
N GLY A 168 19.66 -19.51 -27.40
CA GLY A 168 20.33 -19.39 -26.12
C GLY A 168 20.42 -20.65 -25.26
N PRO A 169 20.95 -20.51 -24.04
CA PRO A 169 20.91 -19.27 -23.26
C PRO A 169 21.84 -18.18 -23.82
N LEU A 170 21.37 -16.93 -23.90
CA LEU A 170 22.07 -15.83 -24.61
C LEU A 170 21.72 -14.44 -24.04
N LEU A 171 22.71 -13.56 -23.79
CA LEU A 171 22.47 -12.11 -23.72
C LEU A 171 22.30 -11.61 -25.16
N ALA A 172 21.10 -11.74 -25.71
CA ALA A 172 20.84 -11.51 -27.13
C ALA A 172 21.32 -10.12 -27.57
N LEU A 173 20.95 -9.09 -26.82
CA LEU A 173 21.33 -7.70 -27.05
C LEU A 173 21.74 -7.05 -25.73
N VAL A 174 22.88 -6.35 -25.74
CA VAL A 174 23.46 -5.76 -24.53
C VAL A 174 24.24 -4.48 -24.83
N ASN A 175 24.19 -3.48 -23.94
CA ASN A 175 25.09 -2.32 -24.01
C ASN A 175 26.03 -2.16 -22.81
N LYS A 176 25.97 -3.10 -21.89
CA LYS A 176 26.79 -3.21 -20.69
C LYS A 176 26.98 -4.67 -20.29
N THR A 177 28.22 -5.15 -20.23
CA THR A 177 28.50 -6.59 -20.07
C THR A 177 28.85 -6.99 -18.64
N THR A 178 29.23 -6.03 -17.80
CA THR A 178 29.49 -6.22 -16.38
C THR A 178 28.90 -5.06 -15.59
N ALA A 179 28.67 -5.23 -14.28
CA ALA A 179 28.13 -4.16 -13.44
C ALA A 179 29.01 -2.89 -13.42
N THR A 180 30.32 -3.03 -13.65
CA THR A 180 31.31 -1.95 -13.64
C THR A 180 31.55 -1.30 -15.01
N ASP A 181 31.13 -1.93 -16.11
CA ASP A 181 31.23 -1.34 -17.45
C ASP A 181 30.20 -0.21 -17.58
N PRO A 182 30.58 1.05 -17.85
CA PRO A 182 29.60 2.10 -18.10
C PRO A 182 28.82 1.79 -19.38
N ALA A 183 27.49 1.81 -19.29
CA ALA A 183 26.63 1.66 -20.45
C ALA A 183 26.84 2.82 -21.43
N GLY A 184 27.01 2.50 -22.72
CA GLY A 184 27.10 3.48 -23.79
C GLY A 184 25.72 4.00 -24.22
N THR A 185 25.68 5.17 -24.85
CA THR A 185 24.44 5.79 -25.33
C THR A 185 23.87 5.04 -26.54
N LEU A 186 22.55 4.88 -26.59
CA LEU A 186 21.84 4.25 -27.71
C LEU A 186 20.88 5.26 -28.36
N GLN A 187 21.15 5.66 -29.60
CA GLN A 187 20.35 6.65 -30.31
C GLN A 187 19.70 6.01 -31.55
N GLN A 188 18.38 6.00 -31.63
CA GLN A 188 17.63 5.44 -32.76
C GLN A 188 17.98 3.97 -33.04
N VAL A 189 17.69 3.11 -32.07
CA VAL A 189 17.88 1.66 -32.18
C VAL A 189 16.55 0.99 -32.47
N HIS A 190 16.48 0.29 -33.59
CA HIS A 190 15.30 -0.46 -34.04
C HIS A 190 15.59 -1.95 -34.00
N ILE A 191 14.78 -2.70 -33.25
CA ILE A 191 14.83 -4.15 -33.11
C ILE A 191 13.51 -4.67 -33.69
N GLU A 192 13.54 -5.15 -34.92
CA GLU A 192 12.33 -5.42 -35.69
C GLU A 192 12.31 -6.84 -36.28
N GLY A 193 11.21 -7.56 -36.11
CA GLY A 193 10.97 -8.82 -36.80
C GLY A 193 11.84 -9.99 -36.35
N ASN A 194 12.51 -9.93 -35.19
CA ASN A 194 13.43 -10.98 -34.74
C ASN A 194 12.73 -12.08 -33.93
N LEU A 195 13.36 -13.25 -33.83
CA LEU A 195 12.99 -14.33 -32.91
C LEU A 195 14.02 -14.43 -31.78
N PHE A 196 13.55 -14.52 -30.55
CA PHE A 196 14.38 -14.71 -29.37
C PHE A 196 13.97 -15.98 -28.62
N GLY A 197 14.98 -16.70 -28.14
CA GLY A 197 14.80 -17.90 -27.32
C GLY A 197 14.27 -19.12 -28.04
N LEU A 198 14.61 -19.24 -29.32
CA LEU A 198 14.31 -20.41 -30.14
C LEU A 198 15.58 -20.95 -30.80
N SER A 199 15.63 -22.26 -31.03
CA SER A 199 16.66 -22.90 -31.85
C SER A 199 16.39 -22.68 -33.34
N ALA A 200 17.34 -23.03 -34.21
CA ALA A 200 17.14 -23.00 -35.66
C ALA A 200 16.00 -23.93 -36.13
N GLN A 201 15.67 -24.94 -35.31
CA GLN A 201 14.56 -25.87 -35.50
C GLN A 201 13.25 -25.36 -34.87
N LEU A 202 13.24 -24.12 -34.35
CA LEU A 202 12.09 -23.48 -33.69
C LEU A 202 11.65 -24.21 -32.40
N GLU A 203 12.60 -24.85 -31.73
CA GLU A 203 12.41 -25.42 -30.40
C GLU A 203 12.76 -24.37 -29.33
N LYS A 204 12.04 -24.37 -28.21
CA LYS A 204 12.32 -23.48 -27.08
C LYS A 204 13.77 -23.66 -26.61
N THR A 205 14.45 -22.54 -26.38
CA THR A 205 15.73 -22.51 -25.68
C THR A 205 15.60 -21.78 -24.34
N ASP A 206 16.53 -22.01 -23.43
CA ASP A 206 16.47 -21.40 -22.11
C ASP A 206 17.02 -19.98 -22.07
N ASN A 207 16.53 -19.16 -21.13
CA ASN A 207 17.17 -17.96 -20.59
C ASN A 207 17.77 -16.99 -21.63
N ASN A 208 16.91 -16.40 -22.48
CA ASN A 208 17.33 -15.30 -23.34
C ASN A 208 17.10 -13.95 -22.65
N ARG A 209 18.03 -13.01 -22.79
CA ARG A 209 17.91 -11.68 -22.16
C ARG A 209 18.27 -10.56 -23.13
N ILE A 210 17.53 -9.46 -23.03
CA ILE A 210 17.87 -8.17 -23.64
C ILE A 210 18.09 -7.18 -22.49
N LEU A 211 19.27 -6.58 -22.42
CA LEU A 211 19.64 -5.61 -21.38
C LEU A 211 20.15 -4.33 -22.04
N LEU A 212 19.32 -3.31 -22.10
CA LEU A 212 19.68 -2.04 -22.73
C LEU A 212 19.45 -0.87 -21.77
N GLU A 213 20.49 -0.10 -21.54
CA GLU A 213 20.45 1.11 -20.72
C GLU A 213 20.56 2.37 -21.59
N LYS A 214 20.17 3.56 -21.09
CA LYS A 214 20.47 4.87 -21.74
C LYS A 214 20.05 4.97 -23.21
N ALA A 215 18.86 4.47 -23.54
CA ALA A 215 18.29 4.57 -24.88
C ALA A 215 17.45 5.84 -25.05
N GLU A 216 17.81 6.66 -26.04
CA GLU A 216 17.09 7.90 -26.40
C GLU A 216 15.91 7.62 -27.34
N GLU A 217 16.06 6.70 -28.28
CA GLU A 217 14.97 6.24 -29.16
C GLU A 217 15.15 4.74 -29.39
N LEU A 218 14.21 3.95 -28.88
CA LEU A 218 14.24 2.50 -28.92
C LEU A 218 12.90 1.95 -29.40
N VAL A 219 12.94 1.19 -30.49
CA VAL A 219 11.77 0.55 -31.08
C VAL A 219 11.96 -0.96 -31.04
N LEU A 220 11.07 -1.67 -30.37
CA LEU A 220 10.94 -3.13 -30.42
C LEU A 220 9.60 -3.44 -31.06
N LYS A 221 9.64 -3.87 -32.32
CA LYS A 221 8.43 -4.08 -33.11
C LYS A 221 8.39 -5.43 -33.82
N GLU A 222 7.23 -6.09 -33.77
CA GLU A 222 6.99 -7.35 -34.51
C GLU A 222 8.00 -8.47 -34.18
N ASN A 223 8.55 -8.49 -32.96
CA ASN A 223 9.43 -9.56 -32.51
C ASN A 223 8.63 -10.69 -31.86
N LEU A 224 9.21 -11.89 -31.87
CA LEU A 224 8.73 -13.03 -31.10
C LEU A 224 9.71 -13.34 -29.96
N PHE A 225 9.20 -13.36 -28.73
CA PHE A 225 9.98 -13.58 -27.52
C PHE A 225 9.57 -14.89 -26.85
N VAL A 226 10.43 -15.91 -26.89
CA VAL A 226 10.21 -17.16 -26.15
C VAL A 226 11.21 -17.21 -25.00
N ASN A 227 10.74 -17.46 -23.77
CA ASN A 227 11.59 -17.54 -22.57
C ASN A 227 12.61 -16.39 -22.45
N THR A 228 12.14 -15.17 -22.64
CA THR A 228 12.97 -13.98 -22.80
C THR A 228 12.60 -12.93 -21.77
N THR A 229 13.62 -12.42 -21.06
CA THR A 229 13.49 -11.26 -20.17
C THR A 229 14.08 -10.04 -20.86
N ILE A 230 13.32 -8.95 -20.90
CA ILE A 230 13.75 -7.66 -21.44
C ILE A 230 13.83 -6.68 -20.28
N THR A 231 15.03 -6.17 -20.02
CA THR A 231 15.28 -5.13 -19.02
C THR A 231 15.77 -3.88 -19.74
N LEU A 232 14.96 -2.82 -19.71
CA LEU A 232 15.29 -1.53 -20.29
C LEU A 232 15.41 -0.51 -19.17
N SER A 233 16.62 -0.02 -18.92
CA SER A 233 16.85 1.02 -17.91
C SER A 233 17.13 2.37 -18.59
N ARG A 234 16.60 3.43 -18.01
CA ARG A 234 16.65 4.79 -18.55
C ARG A 234 17.30 5.70 -17.52
N GLU A 235 18.29 6.46 -17.96
CA GLU A 235 18.88 7.55 -17.17
C GLU A 235 18.33 8.89 -17.67
N ALA A 236 18.31 9.89 -16.79
CA ALA A 236 18.01 11.27 -17.16
C ALA A 236 19.08 11.79 -18.14
N THR A 237 18.78 11.74 -19.43
CA THR A 237 19.60 12.36 -20.49
C THR A 237 19.07 13.78 -20.76
N SER A 238 19.84 14.60 -21.47
CA SER A 238 19.43 15.94 -21.89
C SER A 238 18.44 15.95 -23.07
N ARG A 239 17.96 14.78 -23.50
CA ARG A 239 17.11 14.59 -24.69
C ARG A 239 15.84 13.83 -24.31
N SER A 240 14.75 14.09 -25.04
CA SER A 240 13.49 13.38 -24.86
C SER A 240 13.62 11.92 -25.28
N ASN A 241 13.34 10.99 -24.37
CA ASN A 241 13.51 9.56 -24.59
C ASN A 241 12.20 8.90 -25.13
N PHE A 242 12.23 8.23 -26.28
CA PHE A 242 11.08 7.51 -26.88
C PHE A 242 11.27 5.99 -26.83
N LEU A 243 10.27 5.27 -26.30
CA LEU A 243 10.22 3.81 -26.34
C LEU A 243 8.91 3.35 -27.00
N GLU A 244 9.03 2.56 -28.06
CA GLU A 244 7.92 1.83 -28.66
C GLU A 244 8.14 0.32 -28.50
N PHE A 245 7.19 -0.34 -27.83
CA PHE A 245 7.10 -1.80 -27.74
C PHE A 245 5.78 -2.21 -28.38
N SER A 246 5.78 -2.52 -29.68
CA SER A 246 4.54 -2.72 -30.45
C SER A 246 4.49 -3.99 -31.29
N ASN A 247 3.29 -4.57 -31.41
CA ASN A 247 3.04 -5.75 -32.26
C ASN A 247 3.93 -6.97 -31.95
N ASN A 248 4.50 -7.05 -30.75
CA ASN A 248 5.34 -8.17 -30.35
C ASN A 248 4.48 -9.33 -29.84
N ARG A 249 5.06 -10.52 -29.89
CA ARG A 249 4.43 -11.75 -29.39
C ARG A 249 5.37 -12.44 -28.41
N SER A 250 4.84 -13.15 -27.42
CA SER A 250 5.65 -14.03 -26.57
C SER A 250 5.10 -15.46 -26.44
N ASN A 251 4.54 -15.97 -27.54
CA ASN A 251 3.90 -17.28 -27.64
C ASN A 251 4.68 -18.23 -28.57
N ASN A 252 4.13 -19.42 -28.85
CA ASN A 252 4.75 -20.36 -29.78
C ASN A 252 4.59 -19.95 -31.26
N VAL A 253 5.60 -20.25 -32.05
CA VAL A 253 5.70 -20.10 -33.51
C VAL A 253 4.59 -20.89 -34.24
N ASN A 254 4.13 -22.03 -33.72
CA ASN A 254 3.30 -23.00 -34.47
C ASN A 254 1.89 -23.23 -33.91
N GLY A 255 1.36 -22.35 -33.07
CA GLY A 255 0.03 -22.53 -32.45
C GLY A 255 -0.05 -23.69 -31.43
N GLN A 256 1.06 -24.39 -31.18
CA GLN A 256 1.19 -25.36 -30.09
C GLN A 256 1.29 -24.62 -28.75
N PRO A 257 0.57 -25.03 -27.69
CA PRO A 257 0.69 -24.38 -26.39
C PRO A 257 2.13 -24.53 -25.86
N ILE A 258 2.79 -23.41 -25.53
CA ILE A 258 3.98 -23.47 -24.69
C ILE A 258 3.48 -23.76 -23.29
N VAL A 259 3.77 -24.96 -22.78
CA VAL A 259 3.36 -25.34 -21.43
C VAL A 259 4.14 -24.56 -20.37
N ASP A 260 5.33 -24.03 -20.69
CA ASP A 260 6.08 -23.13 -19.80
C ASP A 260 7.02 -22.21 -20.58
N GLY A 261 6.87 -20.89 -20.46
CA GLY A 261 7.83 -19.89 -20.95
C GLY A 261 7.59 -18.55 -20.26
N SER A 262 8.60 -18.01 -19.58
CA SER A 262 8.50 -16.70 -18.95
C SER A 262 8.83 -15.61 -19.96
N PHE A 263 7.88 -14.69 -20.17
CA PHE A 263 8.17 -13.38 -20.74
C PHE A 263 8.06 -12.34 -19.64
N LEU A 264 9.03 -11.45 -19.57
CA LEU A 264 8.99 -10.31 -18.67
C LEU A 264 9.58 -9.08 -19.36
N LEU A 265 8.82 -7.98 -19.39
CA LEU A 265 9.30 -6.66 -19.77
C LEU A 265 9.42 -5.80 -18.52
N GLN A 266 10.64 -5.43 -18.17
CA GLN A 266 10.96 -4.52 -17.08
C GLN A 266 11.44 -3.19 -17.66
N LEU A 267 10.73 -2.12 -17.33
CA LEU A 267 11.08 -0.75 -17.67
C LEU A 267 11.44 -0.01 -16.39
N GLU A 268 12.69 0.44 -16.30
CA GLU A 268 13.22 1.16 -15.14
C GLU A 268 13.63 2.57 -15.55
N GLY A 269 12.98 3.58 -14.98
CA GLY A 269 13.32 4.99 -15.19
C GLY A 269 14.08 5.61 -14.03
N THR A 270 14.26 6.93 -14.13
CA THR A 270 14.71 7.77 -13.02
C THR A 270 13.67 8.85 -12.74
N LYS A 271 13.75 9.49 -11.56
CA LYS A 271 12.81 10.55 -11.14
C LYS A 271 12.72 11.75 -12.10
N ASN A 272 13.70 11.91 -13.00
CA ASN A 272 13.77 13.00 -13.97
C ASN A 272 13.72 12.48 -15.43
N ASP A 273 13.19 11.28 -15.67
CA ASP A 273 13.06 10.73 -17.03
C ASP A 273 11.98 11.48 -17.82
N GLU A 274 12.40 12.24 -18.83
CA GLU A 274 11.50 12.91 -19.78
C GLU A 274 11.34 12.05 -21.04
N GLY A 275 10.11 11.86 -21.53
CA GLY A 275 9.91 10.99 -22.69
C GLY A 275 8.48 10.55 -22.98
N LYS A 276 8.36 9.48 -23.77
CA LYS A 276 7.10 8.80 -24.05
C LYS A 276 7.35 7.30 -24.18
N THR A 277 6.51 6.49 -23.54
CA THR A 277 6.51 5.03 -23.71
C THR A 277 5.19 4.56 -24.28
N LEU A 278 5.25 3.78 -25.35
CA LEU A 278 4.12 3.13 -26.00
C LEU A 278 4.26 1.61 -25.90
N ILE A 279 3.31 0.95 -25.25
CA ILE A 279 3.19 -0.52 -25.22
C ILE A 279 1.88 -0.87 -25.91
N THR A 280 1.94 -1.22 -27.19
CA THR A 280 0.72 -1.31 -28.01
C THR A 280 0.60 -2.56 -28.87
N TYR A 281 -0.59 -3.15 -28.91
CA TYR A 281 -0.91 -4.26 -29.82
C TYR A 281 -0.03 -5.51 -29.64
N ASN A 282 0.46 -5.76 -28.43
CA ASN A 282 1.27 -6.95 -28.13
C ASN A 282 0.40 -8.13 -27.69
N PHE A 283 0.83 -9.35 -28.02
CA PHE A 283 0.25 -10.59 -27.51
C PHE A 283 1.26 -11.29 -26.60
N LEU A 284 1.14 -11.10 -25.30
CA LEU A 284 2.14 -11.52 -24.32
C LEU A 284 1.60 -12.64 -23.43
N GLN A 285 2.38 -13.71 -23.36
CA GLN A 285 2.20 -14.87 -22.49
C GLN A 285 3.36 -14.98 -21.50
N GLY A 286 3.08 -15.16 -20.21
CA GLY A 286 4.09 -15.30 -19.16
C GLY A 286 3.53 -15.92 -17.87
N THR A 287 4.39 -16.38 -16.95
CA THR A 287 3.97 -17.31 -15.87
C THR A 287 3.71 -16.70 -14.49
N ASP A 288 4.15 -15.47 -14.21
CA ASP A 288 3.91 -14.78 -12.90
C ASP A 288 3.82 -13.26 -13.05
N ARG A 289 4.71 -12.69 -13.88
CA ARG A 289 4.88 -11.24 -14.09
C ARG A 289 5.10 -10.96 -15.56
N MET A 290 4.45 -9.95 -16.12
CA MET A 290 4.58 -9.61 -17.54
C MET A 290 5.11 -8.20 -17.77
N LEU A 291 4.42 -7.18 -17.27
CA LEU A 291 4.82 -5.78 -17.44
C LEU A 291 5.16 -5.17 -16.07
N GLU A 292 6.43 -4.82 -15.88
CA GLU A 292 6.91 -4.09 -14.70
C GLU A 292 7.40 -2.70 -15.11
N LEU A 293 6.73 -1.66 -14.61
CA LEU A 293 7.05 -0.26 -14.86
C LEU A 293 7.49 0.38 -13.56
N SER A 294 8.71 0.92 -13.51
CA SER A 294 9.28 1.48 -12.28
C SER A 294 9.92 2.84 -12.53
N ASN A 295 9.59 3.84 -11.71
CA ASN A 295 10.22 5.16 -11.70
C ASN A 295 10.22 5.92 -13.04
N LEU A 296 9.24 5.67 -13.92
CA LEU A 296 9.08 6.41 -15.18
C LEU A 296 8.38 7.74 -14.89
N ALA A 297 9.08 8.87 -15.00
CA ALA A 297 8.49 10.18 -14.68
C ALA A 297 7.55 10.70 -15.79
N HIS A 298 7.71 10.22 -17.02
CA HIS A 298 6.89 10.57 -18.17
C HIS A 298 5.62 9.71 -18.34
N ALA A 299 4.82 10.04 -19.36
CA ALA A 299 3.59 9.34 -19.67
C ALA A 299 3.83 7.98 -20.35
N VAL A 300 3.16 6.95 -19.85
CA VAL A 300 3.14 5.59 -20.43
C VAL A 300 1.74 5.27 -20.94
N GLU A 301 1.64 4.80 -22.18
CA GLU A 301 0.38 4.38 -22.81
C GLU A 301 0.40 2.88 -23.11
N ILE A 302 -0.60 2.16 -22.60
CA ILE A 302 -0.76 0.71 -22.77
C ILE A 302 -2.11 0.46 -23.46
N ARG A 303 -2.13 0.09 -24.75
CA ARG A 303 -3.38 -0.18 -25.48
C ARG A 303 -3.31 -1.32 -26.49
N GLY A 304 -4.40 -2.06 -26.65
CA GLY A 304 -4.57 -3.13 -27.63
C GLY A 304 -3.79 -4.40 -27.30
N ASN A 305 -3.30 -4.55 -26.07
CA ASN A 305 -2.48 -5.71 -25.68
C ASN A 305 -3.35 -6.85 -25.15
N THR A 306 -2.97 -8.08 -25.45
CA THR A 306 -3.46 -9.28 -24.77
C THR A 306 -2.37 -9.79 -23.84
N LEU A 307 -2.62 -9.83 -22.54
CA LEU A 307 -1.70 -10.24 -21.49
C LEU A 307 -2.29 -11.46 -20.78
N GLN A 308 -1.68 -12.64 -20.91
CA GLN A 308 -2.24 -13.87 -20.31
C GLN A 308 -1.20 -14.85 -19.76
N SER A 309 -1.62 -15.70 -18.83
CA SER A 309 -0.73 -16.66 -18.17
C SER A 309 -0.34 -17.84 -19.06
N SER A 310 -1.34 -18.41 -19.73
CA SER A 310 -1.22 -19.59 -20.56
C SER A 310 -2.33 -19.61 -21.60
N ALA A 311 -2.03 -20.15 -22.78
CA ALA A 311 -3.03 -20.42 -23.81
C ALA A 311 -3.97 -21.58 -23.44
N SER A 312 -3.55 -22.51 -22.58
CA SER A 312 -4.33 -23.70 -22.19
C SER A 312 -5.16 -23.49 -20.92
N LEU A 313 -4.73 -22.60 -20.03
CA LEU A 313 -5.38 -22.29 -18.74
C LEU A 313 -5.29 -20.78 -18.42
N PRO A 314 -6.02 -19.92 -19.16
CA PRO A 314 -5.96 -18.46 -18.96
C PRO A 314 -6.50 -17.99 -17.59
N CYS A 315 -7.11 -18.90 -16.82
CA CYS A 315 -7.83 -18.65 -15.58
C CYS A 315 -7.03 -18.74 -14.27
N SER A 316 -5.80 -19.25 -14.28
CA SER A 316 -5.03 -19.34 -13.05
C SER A 316 -4.53 -17.93 -12.69
N PRO A 317 -5.00 -17.30 -11.59
CA PRO A 317 -4.61 -15.93 -11.29
C PRO A 317 -3.10 -15.89 -10.98
N LEU A 318 -2.38 -15.17 -11.84
CA LEU A 318 -0.96 -14.81 -11.69
C LEU A 318 -0.76 -13.81 -10.56
N GLY A 319 0.49 -13.62 -10.11
CA GLY A 319 0.88 -12.53 -9.21
C GLY A 319 0.40 -11.16 -9.71
N PHE A 320 0.84 -10.72 -10.90
CA PHE A 320 0.31 -9.50 -11.55
C PHE A 320 0.63 -9.43 -13.05
N ALA A 321 -0.34 -8.95 -13.85
CA ALA A 321 -0.13 -8.71 -15.28
C ALA A 321 0.60 -7.38 -15.54
N ILE A 322 0.24 -6.35 -14.78
CA ILE A 322 0.83 -5.02 -14.88
C ILE A 322 1.14 -4.52 -13.47
N ARG A 323 2.41 -4.20 -13.22
CA ARG A 323 2.84 -3.54 -11.99
C ARG A 323 3.44 -2.18 -12.29
N VAL A 324 2.91 -1.16 -11.63
CA VAL A 324 3.32 0.24 -11.76
C VAL A 324 3.90 0.70 -10.42
N THR A 325 5.17 1.08 -10.39
CA THR A 325 5.86 1.54 -9.17
C THR A 325 6.40 2.95 -9.39
N ASN A 326 5.95 3.92 -8.59
CA ASN A 326 6.46 5.30 -8.60
C ASN A 326 6.52 5.96 -10.01
N CYS A 327 5.56 5.68 -10.89
CA CYS A 327 5.50 6.28 -12.23
C CYS A 327 4.65 7.55 -12.24
N GLY A 328 4.95 8.51 -13.12
CA GLY A 328 4.24 9.79 -13.24
C GLY A 328 2.78 9.61 -13.66
N GLN A 329 2.54 9.31 -14.94
CA GLN A 329 1.22 9.03 -15.48
C GLN A 329 1.24 7.74 -16.32
N VAL A 330 0.36 6.80 -15.99
CA VAL A 330 0.15 5.56 -16.76
C VAL A 330 -1.30 5.50 -17.22
N VAL A 331 -1.50 5.32 -18.53
CA VAL A 331 -2.82 5.19 -19.15
C VAL A 331 -2.94 3.79 -19.73
N ILE A 332 -3.91 3.02 -19.21
CA ILE A 332 -4.20 1.65 -19.64
C ILE A 332 -5.54 1.66 -20.37
N GLY A 333 -5.51 1.44 -21.69
CA GLY A 333 -6.65 1.58 -22.58
C GLY A 333 -6.91 3.04 -22.97
N THR A 334 -8.04 3.29 -23.65
CA THR A 334 -8.42 4.63 -24.13
C THR A 334 -9.86 4.95 -23.73
N PRO A 335 -10.20 6.24 -23.46
CA PRO A 335 -11.57 6.66 -23.19
C PRO A 335 -12.54 6.31 -24.32
N GLU A 336 -12.07 6.28 -25.57
CA GLU A 336 -12.84 5.98 -26.78
C GLU A 336 -13.05 4.48 -27.02
N GLY A 337 -12.32 3.61 -26.31
CA GLY A 337 -12.35 2.16 -26.52
C GLY A 337 -11.48 1.66 -27.68
N GLU A 338 -10.74 2.55 -28.36
CA GLU A 338 -9.77 2.15 -29.37
C GLU A 338 -8.59 1.41 -28.73
N GLY A 339 -8.33 0.18 -29.18
CA GLY A 339 -7.28 -0.64 -28.60
C GLY A 339 -7.62 -1.09 -27.17
N THR A 340 -8.79 -1.66 -26.95
CA THR A 340 -9.12 -2.40 -25.72
C THR A 340 -8.03 -3.42 -25.40
N ASN A 341 -7.47 -3.38 -24.18
CA ASN A 341 -6.58 -4.44 -23.71
C ASN A 341 -7.40 -5.63 -23.18
N GLN A 342 -6.84 -6.84 -23.29
CA GLN A 342 -7.30 -8.06 -22.63
C GLN A 342 -6.27 -8.48 -21.58
N ILE A 343 -6.61 -8.37 -20.29
CA ILE A 343 -5.65 -8.50 -19.19
C ILE A 343 -6.08 -9.63 -18.25
N TYR A 344 -5.43 -10.78 -18.34
CA TYR A 344 -5.63 -11.92 -17.46
C TYR A 344 -4.60 -11.88 -16.32
N GLY A 345 -4.87 -11.03 -15.32
CA GLY A 345 -4.07 -10.88 -14.11
C GLY A 345 -4.33 -9.55 -13.42
N ALA A 346 -3.81 -9.40 -12.20
CA ALA A 346 -3.98 -8.17 -11.42
C ALA A 346 -3.25 -6.97 -12.04
N ILE A 347 -3.81 -5.77 -11.84
CA ILE A 347 -3.14 -4.49 -12.07
C ILE A 347 -2.78 -3.92 -10.72
N TRP A 348 -1.49 -3.70 -10.46
CA TRP A 348 -1.01 -3.26 -9.17
C TRP A 348 -0.24 -1.95 -9.27
N GLN A 349 -0.68 -0.92 -8.55
CA GLN A 349 0.07 0.32 -8.40
C GLN A 349 0.65 0.43 -6.98
N VAL A 350 1.95 0.72 -6.91
CA VAL A 350 2.71 0.94 -5.67
C VAL A 350 3.34 2.33 -5.70
N GLY A 351 3.23 3.04 -4.58
CA GLY A 351 3.86 4.36 -4.41
C GLY A 351 3.11 5.50 -5.10
N THR A 352 3.83 6.57 -5.41
CA THR A 352 3.25 7.82 -5.92
C THR A 352 3.03 7.77 -7.43
N GLY A 353 1.93 8.32 -7.94
CA GLY A 353 1.65 8.34 -9.37
C GLY A 353 0.17 8.31 -9.68
N LYS A 354 -0.17 8.52 -10.96
CA LYS A 354 -1.54 8.44 -11.47
C LYS A 354 -1.66 7.35 -12.53
N THR A 355 -2.51 6.35 -12.26
CA THR A 355 -2.89 5.34 -13.26
C THR A 355 -4.36 5.51 -13.61
N SER A 356 -4.67 5.72 -14.89
CA SER A 356 -6.04 5.70 -15.41
C SER A 356 -6.28 4.45 -16.24
N ILE A 357 -7.41 3.80 -16.02
CA ILE A 357 -7.83 2.55 -16.67
C ILE A 357 -9.12 2.85 -17.44
N TRP A 358 -9.13 2.56 -18.73
CA TRP A 358 -10.22 2.88 -19.65
C TRP A 358 -10.61 1.69 -20.51
N GLN A 359 -11.90 1.38 -20.54
CA GLN A 359 -12.55 0.40 -21.43
C GLN A 359 -11.77 -0.90 -21.71
N ASN A 360 -11.08 -1.46 -20.71
CA ASN A 360 -10.33 -2.72 -20.86
C ASN A 360 -11.19 -3.94 -20.55
N GLN A 361 -10.75 -5.11 -21.01
CA GLN A 361 -11.22 -6.39 -20.54
C GLN A 361 -10.21 -6.96 -19.54
N PHE A 362 -10.65 -7.37 -18.35
CA PHE A 362 -9.71 -7.91 -17.36
C PHE A 362 -10.30 -9.03 -16.48
N LEU A 363 -9.43 -9.97 -16.12
CA LEU A 363 -9.66 -11.08 -15.20
C LEU A 363 -8.61 -10.97 -14.08
N GLY A 364 -8.92 -10.19 -13.05
CA GLY A 364 -8.00 -9.88 -11.95
C GLY A 364 -8.44 -8.65 -11.16
N GLU A 365 -7.85 -8.45 -9.98
CA GLU A 365 -8.15 -7.32 -9.11
C GLU A 365 -7.34 -6.07 -9.50
N ILE A 366 -7.94 -4.90 -9.30
CA ILE A 366 -7.28 -3.61 -9.50
C ILE A 366 -6.88 -3.05 -8.12
N HIS A 367 -5.59 -3.13 -7.81
CA HIS A 367 -5.03 -2.67 -6.55
C HIS A 367 -4.35 -1.31 -6.72
N LEU A 368 -5.04 -0.23 -6.37
CA LEU A 368 -4.53 1.14 -6.45
C LEU A 368 -4.40 1.75 -5.03
N PRO A 369 -3.45 2.68 -4.79
CA PRO A 369 -3.19 3.21 -3.45
C PRO A 369 -4.44 3.83 -2.79
N ALA A 370 -4.65 3.57 -1.50
CA ALA A 370 -5.78 4.09 -0.73
C ALA A 370 -5.78 5.64 -0.65
N GLY A 371 -6.96 6.27 -0.66
CA GLY A 371 -7.13 7.72 -0.55
C GLY A 371 -7.04 8.50 -1.86
N THR A 372 -6.90 7.82 -3.00
CA THR A 372 -6.75 8.42 -4.33
C THR A 372 -8.07 8.88 -4.96
N ILE A 373 -9.20 8.39 -4.47
CA ILE A 373 -10.55 8.76 -4.89
C ILE A 373 -11.41 8.92 -3.64
N PRO A 374 -12.25 9.97 -3.53
CA PRO A 374 -12.98 10.26 -2.28
C PRO A 374 -13.88 9.11 -1.84
N ALA A 375 -13.88 8.84 -0.52
CA ALA A 375 -14.66 7.78 0.14
C ALA A 375 -16.20 7.94 0.03
N SER A 376 -16.68 8.99 -0.64
CA SER A 376 -18.12 9.30 -0.79
C SER A 376 -18.78 8.64 -2.00
N ASN A 377 -18.06 7.81 -2.77
CA ASN A 377 -18.67 7.12 -3.90
C ASN A 377 -19.54 5.97 -3.38
N ARG A 378 -20.81 5.93 -3.75
CA ARG A 378 -21.74 4.87 -3.34
C ARG A 378 -22.82 4.66 -4.40
N ILE A 379 -23.20 3.41 -4.64
CA ILE A 379 -24.44 3.08 -5.34
C ILE A 379 -25.56 3.42 -4.36
N THR A 380 -26.46 4.30 -4.78
CA THR A 380 -27.60 4.75 -3.95
C THR A 380 -28.88 4.05 -4.31
N TYR A 381 -28.97 3.44 -5.49
CA TYR A 381 -30.18 2.81 -5.98
C TYR A 381 -29.89 1.92 -7.19
N TYR A 382 -30.59 0.80 -7.23
CA TYR A 382 -30.70 -0.09 -8.35
C TYR A 382 -32.15 -0.59 -8.46
N PHE A 383 -32.77 -0.38 -9.62
CA PHE A 383 -34.11 -0.91 -9.94
C PHE A 383 -34.36 -0.76 -11.45
N GLU A 384 -35.15 -1.65 -12.05
CA GLU A 384 -35.62 -1.55 -13.46
C GLU A 384 -34.55 -1.07 -14.46
N ASN A 385 -33.42 -1.77 -14.53
CA ASN A 385 -32.35 -1.45 -15.49
C ASN A 385 -31.64 -0.10 -15.29
N ILE A 386 -31.78 0.51 -14.11
CA ILE A 386 -31.13 1.77 -13.74
C ILE A 386 -30.23 1.56 -12.53
N LEU A 387 -28.98 1.99 -12.67
CA LEU A 387 -27.99 2.07 -11.60
C LEU A 387 -27.64 3.55 -11.36
N ARG A 388 -27.83 4.06 -10.14
CA ARG A 388 -27.46 5.45 -9.80
C ARG A 388 -26.74 5.53 -8.47
N GLY A 389 -25.89 6.54 -8.34
CA GLY A 389 -25.09 6.73 -7.15
C GLY A 389 -24.63 8.16 -6.92
N LYS A 390 -23.83 8.31 -5.87
CA LYS A 390 -23.04 9.50 -5.63
C LYS A 390 -21.58 9.20 -5.97
N ALA A 391 -20.90 10.19 -6.50
CA ALA A 391 -19.46 10.21 -6.73
C ALA A 391 -18.94 11.65 -6.62
N SER A 392 -17.63 11.84 -6.66
CA SER A 392 -17.09 13.20 -6.73
C SER A 392 -17.53 13.91 -8.02
N PRO A 393 -17.91 15.20 -7.99
CA PRO A 393 -18.32 15.92 -9.19
C PRO A 393 -17.28 15.84 -10.31
N GLY A 394 -17.74 15.61 -11.54
CA GLY A 394 -16.89 15.45 -12.74
C GLY A 394 -16.14 14.12 -12.83
N SER A 395 -16.31 13.19 -11.88
CA SER A 395 -15.80 11.83 -12.02
C SER A 395 -16.50 11.08 -13.14
N ILE A 396 -15.78 10.23 -13.85
CA ILE A 396 -16.33 9.29 -14.83
C ILE A 396 -16.49 7.92 -14.17
N ILE A 397 -17.68 7.35 -14.24
CA ILE A 397 -18.03 6.03 -13.72
C ILE A 397 -18.14 5.09 -14.93
N GLN A 398 -17.43 3.97 -14.93
CA GLN A 398 -17.50 2.96 -15.99
C GLN A 398 -18.05 1.67 -15.41
N LEU A 399 -19.06 1.12 -16.08
CA LEU A 399 -19.67 -0.17 -15.78
C LEU A 399 -19.01 -1.26 -16.61
N TYR A 400 -18.63 -2.33 -15.91
CA TYR A 400 -18.17 -3.58 -16.49
C TYR A 400 -19.12 -4.68 -16.04
N GLY A 401 -19.26 -5.72 -16.86
CA GLY A 401 -19.99 -6.92 -16.48
C GLY A 401 -19.31 -8.16 -17.02
N THR A 402 -19.67 -9.30 -16.46
CA THR A 402 -19.14 -10.58 -16.89
C THR A 402 -20.23 -11.65 -16.92
N ASN A 403 -20.17 -12.49 -17.95
CA ASN A 403 -21.03 -13.68 -18.01
C ASN A 403 -20.35 -14.79 -17.24
N CYS A 404 -20.99 -15.17 -16.15
CA CYS A 404 -20.47 -16.12 -15.21
C CYS A 404 -20.60 -17.59 -15.67
N THR A 405 -21.21 -17.87 -16.84
CA THR A 405 -21.16 -19.22 -17.43
C THR A 405 -19.81 -19.55 -18.07
N ASP A 406 -18.96 -18.54 -18.30
CA ASP A 406 -17.61 -18.72 -18.84
C ASP A 406 -16.67 -19.21 -17.72
N PRO A 407 -15.89 -20.28 -17.91
CA PRO A 407 -14.88 -20.69 -16.95
C PRO A 407 -13.85 -19.58 -16.66
N CYS A 408 -13.60 -18.66 -17.60
CA CYS A 408 -12.69 -17.50 -17.47
C CYS A 408 -13.39 -16.16 -17.79
N PRO A 409 -14.29 -15.69 -16.91
CA PRO A 409 -15.24 -14.65 -17.24
C PRO A 409 -14.58 -13.25 -17.19
N LEU A 410 -13.95 -12.81 -18.29
CA LEU A 410 -13.39 -11.45 -18.43
C LEU A 410 -14.46 -10.39 -18.14
N ARG A 411 -14.14 -9.45 -17.23
CA ARG A 411 -14.97 -8.27 -17.00
C ARG A 411 -14.85 -7.36 -18.22
N THR A 412 -15.95 -7.13 -18.91
CA THR A 412 -15.99 -6.35 -20.15
C THR A 412 -16.72 -5.04 -19.92
N TYR A 413 -16.19 -3.95 -20.51
CA TYR A 413 -16.83 -2.64 -20.45
C TYR A 413 -18.23 -2.68 -21.10
N ILE A 414 -19.19 -2.02 -20.45
CA ILE A 414 -20.60 -1.98 -20.85
C ILE A 414 -21.02 -0.56 -21.20
N ASN A 415 -20.87 0.37 -20.26
CA ASN A 415 -21.35 1.75 -20.38
C ASN A 415 -20.64 2.66 -19.37
N SER A 416 -20.81 3.97 -19.48
CA SER A 416 -20.29 4.93 -18.51
C SER A 416 -21.26 6.08 -18.22
N ALA A 417 -21.00 6.79 -17.14
CA ALA A 417 -21.70 8.02 -16.75
C ALA A 417 -20.72 9.04 -16.17
N ILE A 418 -21.08 10.31 -16.21
CA ILE A 418 -20.32 11.40 -15.57
C ILE A 418 -21.12 11.89 -14.37
N ALA A 419 -20.44 12.06 -13.23
CA ALA A 419 -21.05 12.66 -12.05
C ALA A 419 -21.27 14.17 -12.25
N ASP A 420 -22.50 14.64 -12.02
CA ASP A 420 -22.88 16.04 -12.13
C ASP A 420 -22.23 16.93 -11.05
N GLY A 421 -22.56 18.23 -11.03
CA GLY A 421 -22.03 19.20 -10.06
C GLY A 421 -22.36 18.87 -8.59
N GLU A 422 -23.41 18.07 -8.35
CA GLU A 422 -23.81 17.59 -7.03
C GLU A 422 -23.30 16.17 -6.74
N GLY A 423 -22.55 15.59 -7.68
CA GLY A 423 -22.00 14.24 -7.61
C GLY A 423 -22.98 13.13 -7.96
N ASN A 424 -24.17 13.40 -8.51
CA ASN A 424 -25.08 12.35 -8.95
C ASN A 424 -24.63 11.76 -10.28
N TRP A 425 -24.73 10.44 -10.44
CA TRP A 425 -24.51 9.74 -11.70
C TRP A 425 -25.57 8.66 -11.90
N MET A 426 -25.83 8.31 -13.16
CA MET A 426 -26.81 7.29 -13.54
C MET A 426 -26.35 6.54 -14.80
N ILE A 427 -26.42 5.23 -14.77
CA ILE A 427 -26.20 4.32 -15.91
C ILE A 427 -27.47 3.51 -16.12
N SER A 428 -27.99 3.51 -17.35
CA SER A 428 -29.08 2.64 -17.76
C SER A 428 -28.52 1.47 -18.57
N HIS A 429 -28.82 0.25 -18.17
CA HIS A 429 -28.37 -0.97 -18.84
C HIS A 429 -29.32 -2.14 -18.54
N ASN A 430 -29.49 -3.05 -19.49
CA ASN A 430 -30.27 -4.28 -19.26
C ASN A 430 -29.43 -5.29 -18.47
N PHE A 431 -29.60 -5.32 -17.15
CA PHE A 431 -28.78 -6.16 -16.29
C PHE A 431 -29.28 -7.61 -16.32
N LEU A 432 -28.56 -8.46 -17.03
CA LEU A 432 -28.74 -9.91 -17.02
C LEU A 432 -28.09 -10.53 -15.78
N ALA A 433 -28.39 -11.80 -15.48
CA ALA A 433 -27.72 -12.53 -14.39
C ALA A 433 -26.20 -12.55 -14.62
N GLY A 434 -25.42 -12.08 -13.63
CA GLY A 434 -23.98 -11.94 -13.74
C GLY A 434 -23.37 -11.09 -12.64
N ALA A 435 -22.06 -10.86 -12.74
CA ALA A 435 -21.34 -9.96 -11.86
C ALA A 435 -20.96 -8.69 -12.61
N TYR A 436 -21.20 -7.54 -11.97
CA TYR A 436 -20.94 -6.21 -12.49
C TYR A 436 -19.98 -5.48 -11.58
N PHE A 437 -19.17 -4.60 -12.17
CA PHE A 437 -18.11 -3.90 -11.48
C PHE A 437 -18.11 -2.46 -11.96
N LEU A 438 -17.85 -1.52 -11.06
CA LEU A 438 -17.69 -0.12 -11.43
C LEU A 438 -16.21 0.26 -11.30
N THR A 439 -15.70 1.03 -12.24
CA THR A 439 -14.50 1.84 -12.00
C THR A 439 -14.90 3.30 -11.99
N ILE A 440 -14.16 4.09 -11.24
CA ILE A 440 -14.30 5.54 -11.21
C ILE A 440 -12.97 6.17 -11.59
N THR A 441 -13.00 7.16 -12.48
CA THR A 441 -11.82 7.87 -12.96
C THR A 441 -11.99 9.37 -12.75
N LYS A 442 -11.02 10.01 -12.09
CA LYS A 442 -10.96 11.47 -11.88
C LYS A 442 -9.52 11.95 -11.93
N ASN A 443 -9.27 13.08 -12.60
CA ASN A 443 -7.94 13.72 -12.68
C ASN A 443 -6.80 12.79 -13.13
N GLY A 444 -7.09 11.85 -14.04
CA GLY A 444 -6.12 10.88 -14.57
C GLY A 444 -5.86 9.68 -13.65
N GLN A 445 -6.70 9.47 -12.63
CA GLN A 445 -6.56 8.36 -11.70
C GLN A 445 -7.86 7.57 -11.61
N SER A 446 -7.75 6.25 -11.77
CA SER A 446 -8.87 5.31 -11.65
C SER A 446 -8.86 4.60 -10.31
N GLY A 447 -9.98 3.98 -9.95
CA GLY A 447 -10.15 3.15 -8.77
C GLY A 447 -11.34 2.22 -8.98
N GLU A 448 -11.23 1.00 -8.45
CA GLU A 448 -12.33 0.06 -8.47
C GLU A 448 -13.34 0.46 -7.39
N PHE A 449 -14.60 0.45 -7.77
CA PHE A 449 -15.73 0.79 -6.94
C PHE A 449 -16.70 -0.39 -6.94
N GLN A 450 -17.08 -0.82 -5.73
CA GLN A 450 -18.12 -1.79 -5.35
C GLN A 450 -18.59 -2.75 -6.46
N PRO A 451 -18.31 -4.06 -6.34
CA PRO A 451 -18.96 -5.03 -7.20
C PRO A 451 -20.47 -5.11 -6.89
N LEU A 452 -21.25 -5.40 -7.91
CA LEU A 452 -22.69 -5.66 -7.86
C LEU A 452 -22.93 -7.07 -8.42
N ILE A 453 -23.61 -7.94 -7.68
CA ILE A 453 -24.12 -9.20 -8.23
C ILE A 453 -25.62 -9.01 -8.51
N THR A 454 -26.04 -9.29 -9.74
CA THR A 454 -27.46 -9.30 -10.12
C THR A 454 -27.89 -10.71 -10.51
N ASP A 455 -29.08 -11.13 -10.06
CA ASP A 455 -29.81 -12.28 -10.57
C ASP A 455 -31.14 -11.80 -11.16
N THR A 456 -31.76 -12.56 -12.06
CA THR A 456 -33.04 -12.22 -12.73
C THR A 456 -34.22 -12.03 -11.76
N ALA A 457 -34.04 -12.30 -10.46
CA ALA A 457 -35.05 -12.13 -9.41
C ALA A 457 -34.60 -11.31 -8.17
N THR A 458 -33.30 -11.04 -7.96
CA THR A 458 -32.79 -10.41 -6.71
C THR A 458 -31.48 -9.66 -6.95
N THR A 459 -31.27 -8.55 -6.23
CA THR A 459 -30.08 -7.68 -6.37
C THR A 459 -29.51 -7.34 -5.00
N ILE A 460 -28.20 -7.48 -4.85
CA ILE A 460 -27.50 -7.18 -3.60
C ILE A 460 -26.81 -5.84 -3.73
N LEU A 461 -27.36 -4.81 -3.07
CA LEU A 461 -26.63 -3.58 -2.81
C LEU A 461 -25.76 -3.82 -1.57
N LEU A 462 -24.45 -3.98 -1.78
CA LEU A 462 -23.50 -4.29 -0.70
C LEU A 462 -23.17 -3.07 0.20
N ASN A 463 -24.04 -2.05 0.22
CA ASN A 463 -23.84 -0.77 0.90
C ASN A 463 -24.62 -0.58 2.19
N ASP A 464 -25.61 -1.42 2.44
CA ASP A 464 -26.43 -1.30 3.63
C ASP A 464 -25.76 -1.98 4.84
N ILE A 465 -24.43 -1.92 4.95
CA ILE A 465 -23.71 -2.53 6.07
C ILE A 465 -23.72 -1.57 7.26
N LYS A 466 -24.45 -1.95 8.30
CA LYS A 466 -24.39 -1.32 9.62
C LYS A 466 -23.13 -1.80 10.34
N ILE A 467 -22.32 -0.84 10.76
CA ILE A 467 -21.07 -1.08 11.49
C ILE A 467 -21.28 -0.70 12.97
N SER A 468 -21.09 -1.66 13.86
CA SER A 468 -20.89 -1.43 15.29
C SER A 468 -19.40 -1.51 15.60
N GLN A 469 -18.88 -0.52 16.33
CA GLN A 469 -17.46 -0.38 16.62
C GLN A 469 -16.99 -1.33 17.73
N ASP A 470 -15.69 -1.61 17.78
CA ASP A 470 -15.08 -2.39 18.86
C ASP A 470 -14.90 -1.49 20.09
N THR A 471 -15.83 -1.63 21.02
CA THR A 471 -15.87 -0.87 22.26
C THR A 471 -14.92 -1.49 23.27
N CYS A 472 -13.95 -0.71 23.73
CA CYS A 472 -12.94 -1.09 24.72
C CYS A 472 -12.10 -2.32 24.35
N ASN A 473 -11.81 -2.52 23.06
CA ASN A 473 -10.96 -3.61 22.55
C ASN A 473 -11.41 -4.99 23.05
N SER A 474 -12.72 -5.19 23.18
CA SER A 474 -13.29 -6.45 23.67
C SER A 474 -13.83 -7.33 22.56
N ASN A 475 -13.45 -7.02 21.32
CA ASN A 475 -13.97 -7.64 20.11
C ASN A 475 -15.50 -7.51 20.02
N SER A 476 -16.06 -6.37 20.43
CA SER A 476 -17.51 -6.15 20.40
C SER A 476 -18.04 -5.67 19.05
N GLY A 477 -17.15 -5.48 18.07
CA GLY A 477 -17.50 -5.01 16.74
C GLY A 477 -18.46 -5.96 16.02
N LYS A 478 -19.34 -5.37 15.19
CA LYS A 478 -20.31 -6.10 14.36
C LYS A 478 -20.42 -5.45 12.99
N LEU A 479 -20.47 -6.26 11.96
CA LEU A 479 -20.85 -5.87 10.61
C LEU A 479 -22.15 -6.59 10.26
N GLU A 480 -23.16 -5.85 9.80
CA GLU A 480 -24.49 -6.39 9.53
C GLU A 480 -25.05 -5.81 8.24
N LEU A 481 -25.43 -6.66 7.30
CA LEU A 481 -26.12 -6.26 6.09
C LEU A 481 -27.60 -5.94 6.43
N VAL A 482 -28.02 -4.70 6.20
CA VAL A 482 -29.37 -4.18 6.41
C VAL A 482 -30.14 -4.24 5.08
N ASN A 483 -31.44 -4.51 5.10
CA ASN A 483 -32.31 -4.58 3.91
C ASN A 483 -31.78 -5.43 2.72
N PRO A 484 -31.33 -6.68 2.94
CA PRO A 484 -30.96 -7.54 1.82
C PRO A 484 -32.20 -7.85 0.97
N ALA A 485 -32.26 -7.34 -0.26
CA ALA A 485 -33.22 -7.79 -1.28
C ALA A 485 -32.79 -9.16 -1.84
N ILE A 486 -32.67 -10.17 -0.96
CA ILE A 486 -32.10 -11.49 -1.26
C ILE A 486 -33.03 -12.59 -0.75
N ASN A 487 -33.14 -13.68 -1.53
CA ASN A 487 -33.34 -15.02 -0.98
C ASN A 487 -31.96 -15.54 -0.47
N PRO A 488 -31.70 -15.58 0.85
CA PRO A 488 -30.38 -15.91 1.42
C PRO A 488 -29.83 -17.28 1.01
N ASP A 489 -30.69 -18.17 0.54
CA ASP A 489 -30.33 -19.54 0.16
C ASP A 489 -29.66 -19.65 -1.22
N ALA A 490 -29.66 -18.56 -2.01
CA ALA A 490 -29.13 -18.54 -3.39
C ALA A 490 -27.66 -18.11 -3.51
N ILE A 491 -27.04 -17.58 -2.44
CA ILE A 491 -25.64 -17.11 -2.46
C ILE A 491 -24.91 -17.43 -1.14
N THR A 492 -23.64 -17.80 -1.25
CA THR A 492 -22.73 -17.94 -0.10
C THR A 492 -22.19 -16.57 0.30
N MET A 493 -22.21 -16.24 1.60
CA MET A 493 -21.65 -15.00 2.17
C MET A 493 -20.59 -15.32 3.22
N LEU A 494 -19.38 -14.80 3.04
CA LEU A 494 -18.24 -15.00 3.93
C LEU A 494 -17.60 -13.66 4.28
N TRP A 495 -17.58 -13.32 5.56
CA TRP A 495 -16.83 -12.18 6.07
C TRP A 495 -15.38 -12.57 6.32
N LYS A 496 -14.43 -11.76 5.84
CA LYS A 496 -12.99 -11.99 6.00
C LYS A 496 -12.31 -10.78 6.64
N ASN A 497 -11.25 -10.99 7.39
CA ASN A 497 -10.35 -9.91 7.85
C ASN A 497 -9.33 -9.53 6.75
N ALA A 498 -8.46 -8.56 7.03
CA ALA A 498 -7.39 -8.13 6.13
C ALA A 498 -6.40 -9.23 5.71
N ASP A 499 -6.25 -10.29 6.52
CA ASP A 499 -5.40 -11.44 6.20
C ASP A 499 -6.14 -12.52 5.40
N GLY A 500 -7.38 -12.26 4.97
CA GLY A 500 -8.23 -13.21 4.24
C GLY A 500 -8.85 -14.32 5.11
N LYS A 501 -8.67 -14.29 6.44
CA LYS A 501 -9.26 -15.27 7.36
C LYS A 501 -10.75 -15.02 7.52
N ILE A 502 -11.55 -16.08 7.42
CA ILE A 502 -13.00 -16.02 7.62
C ILE A 502 -13.31 -15.68 9.09
N VAL A 503 -14.08 -14.63 9.32
CA VAL A 503 -14.52 -14.12 10.64
C VAL A 503 -16.04 -14.15 10.83
N GLY A 504 -16.80 -14.49 9.79
CA GLY A 504 -18.25 -14.64 9.87
C GLY A 504 -18.83 -15.22 8.58
N ASN A 505 -20.08 -15.67 8.65
CA ASN A 505 -20.83 -16.18 7.50
C ASN A 505 -22.26 -15.60 7.50
N GLY A 506 -22.88 -15.58 6.32
CA GLY A 506 -24.24 -15.03 6.17
C GLY A 506 -24.28 -13.50 6.27
N GLN A 507 -25.41 -12.97 6.72
CA GLN A 507 -25.71 -11.53 6.67
C GLN A 507 -24.97 -10.69 7.72
N SER A 508 -24.29 -11.30 8.70
CA SER A 508 -23.58 -10.55 9.72
C SER A 508 -22.34 -11.27 10.24
N ALA A 509 -21.33 -10.50 10.64
CA ALA A 509 -20.20 -10.96 11.44
C ALA A 509 -20.19 -10.22 12.78
N THR A 510 -20.01 -10.95 13.87
CA THR A 510 -19.99 -10.43 15.25
C THR A 510 -18.68 -10.84 15.92
N GLY A 511 -18.34 -10.24 17.06
CA GLY A 511 -17.11 -10.62 17.76
C GLY A 511 -15.87 -10.02 17.11
N LEU A 512 -15.99 -8.89 16.40
CA LEU A 512 -14.92 -8.31 15.61
C LEU A 512 -14.07 -7.34 16.45
N SER A 513 -12.75 -7.51 16.38
CA SER A 513 -11.79 -6.54 16.89
C SER A 513 -11.75 -5.29 16.00
N ALA A 514 -11.10 -4.23 16.47
CA ALA A 514 -10.73 -3.13 15.57
C ALA A 514 -9.88 -3.64 14.39
N GLY A 515 -10.21 -3.23 13.17
CA GLY A 515 -9.56 -3.70 11.95
C GLY A 515 -10.38 -3.51 10.68
N PHE A 516 -9.82 -3.94 9.55
CA PHE A 516 -10.48 -3.91 8.24
C PHE A 516 -11.05 -5.27 7.87
N TYR A 517 -12.26 -5.25 7.33
CA TYR A 517 -13.01 -6.45 6.98
C TYR A 517 -13.62 -6.36 5.58
N TYR A 518 -13.86 -7.53 4.98
CA TYR A 518 -14.36 -7.69 3.64
C TYR A 518 -15.52 -8.68 3.63
N LEU A 519 -16.52 -8.47 2.77
CA LEU A 519 -17.59 -9.43 2.54
C LEU A 519 -17.40 -10.05 1.15
N GLU A 520 -17.08 -11.33 1.11
CA GLU A 520 -17.08 -12.15 -0.10
C GLU A 520 -18.44 -12.81 -0.29
N THR A 521 -18.99 -12.70 -1.49
CA THR A 521 -20.23 -13.33 -1.93
C THR A 521 -19.96 -14.23 -3.12
N ALA A 522 -20.58 -15.40 -3.17
CA ALA A 522 -20.40 -16.36 -4.24
C ALA A 522 -21.71 -17.05 -4.59
N LYS A 523 -22.02 -17.19 -5.89
CA LYS A 523 -23.13 -18.04 -6.35
C LYS A 523 -22.56 -19.37 -6.85
N THR A 524 -22.89 -20.47 -6.18
CA THR A 524 -22.22 -21.77 -6.36
C THR A 524 -22.54 -22.47 -7.69
N ASP A 525 -23.70 -22.15 -8.30
CA ASP A 525 -24.18 -22.64 -9.59
C ASP A 525 -23.56 -21.88 -10.80
N ILE A 526 -23.11 -20.66 -10.57
CA ILE A 526 -22.67 -19.71 -11.60
C ILE A 526 -21.17 -19.36 -11.46
N GLY A 527 -20.46 -19.83 -10.43
CA GLY A 527 -18.99 -19.72 -10.32
C GLY A 527 -18.42 -18.31 -10.06
N CYS A 528 -19.26 -17.27 -10.05
CA CYS A 528 -18.84 -15.89 -9.80
C CYS A 528 -18.68 -15.59 -8.30
N ARG A 529 -17.58 -14.90 -7.97
CA ARG A 529 -17.31 -14.34 -6.65
C ARG A 529 -17.22 -12.81 -6.74
N ALA A 530 -17.76 -12.11 -5.76
CA ALA A 530 -17.57 -10.68 -5.57
C ALA A 530 -17.12 -10.40 -4.15
N GLN A 531 -16.13 -9.54 -3.97
CA GLN A 531 -15.66 -9.11 -2.66
C GLN A 531 -15.86 -7.61 -2.47
N THR A 532 -16.35 -7.21 -1.30
CA THR A 532 -16.59 -5.81 -0.94
C THR A 532 -15.82 -5.42 0.31
N GLY A 533 -15.61 -4.12 0.49
CA GLY A 533 -14.81 -3.55 1.59
C GLY A 533 -13.64 -2.71 1.05
N PRO A 534 -12.71 -2.29 1.93
CA PRO A 534 -12.67 -2.62 3.36
C PRO A 534 -13.73 -1.86 4.19
N PHE A 535 -14.35 -2.55 5.14
CA PHE A 535 -15.17 -1.96 6.21
C PHE A 535 -14.30 -1.83 7.47
N GLU A 536 -14.20 -0.62 8.00
CA GLU A 536 -13.39 -0.34 9.20
C GLU A 536 -14.23 -0.48 10.47
N VAL A 537 -13.83 -1.40 11.34
CA VAL A 537 -14.23 -1.41 12.76
C VAL A 537 -13.14 -0.67 13.53
N GLN A 538 -13.49 0.44 14.15
CA GLN A 538 -12.61 1.29 14.94
C GLN A 538 -12.64 0.88 16.42
N ALA A 539 -11.50 1.08 17.09
CA ALA A 539 -11.41 0.97 18.54
C ALA A 539 -12.01 2.21 19.19
N VAL A 540 -13.10 2.07 19.94
CA VAL A 540 -13.74 3.16 20.67
C VAL A 540 -13.51 2.99 22.16
N SER A 541 -12.91 3.99 22.81
CA SER A 541 -12.77 4.05 24.26
C SER A 541 -13.85 4.92 24.89
N ILE A 542 -14.43 4.45 26.00
CA ILE A 542 -15.43 5.21 26.75
C ILE A 542 -14.73 6.07 27.80
N ARG A 543 -15.04 7.37 27.83
CA ARG A 543 -14.58 8.28 28.87
C ARG A 543 -15.50 8.20 30.10
N PHE A 544 -14.94 7.87 31.25
CA PHE A 544 -15.65 7.89 32.53
C PHE A 544 -15.36 9.21 33.27
N PRO A 545 -16.39 9.94 33.74
CA PRO A 545 -16.17 11.15 34.54
C PRO A 545 -15.46 10.84 35.85
N PRO A 546 -14.55 11.73 36.30
CA PRO A 546 -13.97 11.64 37.64
C PRO A 546 -14.99 12.04 38.72
N LEU A 547 -14.83 11.50 39.92
CA LEU A 547 -15.58 11.93 41.10
C LEU A 547 -15.32 13.41 41.38
N PRO A 548 -16.36 14.18 41.77
CA PRO A 548 -16.23 15.63 41.98
C PRO A 548 -15.30 15.98 43.15
N THR A 549 -15.14 15.10 44.15
CA THR A 549 -14.31 15.37 45.34
C THR A 549 -13.63 14.10 45.87
N LYS A 550 -12.35 14.23 46.28
CA LYS A 550 -11.57 13.14 46.90
C LYS A 550 -11.88 12.94 48.40
N GLU A 551 -12.40 13.96 49.09
CA GLU A 551 -12.77 13.88 50.51
C GLU A 551 -14.21 14.35 50.74
N ILE A 552 -14.98 13.58 51.52
CA ILE A 552 -16.35 13.90 51.89
C ILE A 552 -16.44 13.92 53.42
N TRP A 553 -16.81 15.06 53.99
CA TRP A 553 -16.92 15.24 55.45
C TRP A 553 -18.35 14.99 55.93
N THR A 554 -18.50 14.17 56.96
CA THR A 554 -19.81 13.84 57.55
C THR A 554 -19.73 13.62 59.07
N GLU A 555 -20.88 13.56 59.73
CA GLU A 555 -21.01 13.27 61.16
C GLU A 555 -20.92 11.76 61.45
N PRO A 556 -20.41 11.35 62.62
CA PRO A 556 -20.36 9.94 63.00
C PRO A 556 -21.77 9.33 63.13
N ASN A 557 -21.90 8.04 62.83
CA ASN A 557 -23.17 7.29 62.93
C ASN A 557 -24.32 7.86 62.07
N SER A 558 -24.00 8.44 60.92
CA SER A 558 -24.96 9.00 59.95
C SER A 558 -25.07 8.15 58.68
N THR A 559 -25.96 8.54 57.76
CA THR A 559 -26.02 8.00 56.39
C THR A 559 -25.57 9.07 55.40
N LEU A 560 -24.77 8.66 54.41
CA LEU A 560 -24.30 9.52 53.33
C LEU A 560 -24.88 9.03 51.99
N GLU A 561 -25.49 9.95 51.24
CA GLU A 561 -25.87 9.70 49.85
C GLU A 561 -24.73 10.14 48.92
N LEU A 562 -24.26 9.20 48.08
CA LEU A 562 -23.28 9.46 47.04
C LEU A 562 -23.96 9.32 45.69
N LEU A 563 -23.80 10.34 44.83
CA LEU A 563 -24.30 10.34 43.46
C LEU A 563 -23.14 10.53 42.49
N ALA A 564 -22.86 9.52 41.68
CA ALA A 564 -21.90 9.61 40.58
C ALA A 564 -22.53 10.27 39.35
N GLU A 565 -21.72 10.92 38.50
CA GLU A 565 -22.21 11.47 37.24
C GLU A 565 -22.71 10.36 36.30
N PRO A 566 -23.91 10.51 35.69
CA PRO A 566 -24.54 9.47 34.89
C PRO A 566 -23.80 9.25 33.56
N VAL A 567 -23.45 7.99 33.28
CA VAL A 567 -22.90 7.52 32.00
C VAL A 567 -23.93 6.54 31.41
N PRO A 568 -24.65 6.91 30.32
CA PRO A 568 -25.75 6.12 29.80
C PRO A 568 -25.40 4.65 29.56
N GLY A 569 -26.20 3.74 30.14
CA GLY A 569 -26.05 2.29 30.01
C GLY A 569 -24.89 1.69 30.83
N SER A 570 -24.42 2.38 31.87
CA SER A 570 -23.32 1.91 32.74
C SER A 570 -23.82 1.42 34.09
N TRP A 571 -23.03 0.56 34.72
CA TRP A 571 -23.16 0.12 36.10
C TRP A 571 -22.06 0.70 36.97
N TYR A 572 -22.39 1.05 38.19
CA TYR A 572 -21.47 1.59 39.19
C TYR A 572 -21.28 0.58 40.31
N TYR A 573 -20.03 0.36 40.71
CA TYR A 573 -19.67 -0.61 41.75
C TYR A 573 -18.83 0.08 42.81
N LEU A 574 -19.24 -0.08 44.06
CA LEU A 574 -18.57 0.48 45.22
C LEU A 574 -17.75 -0.61 45.92
N PHE A 575 -16.53 -0.31 46.33
CA PHE A 575 -15.62 -1.24 46.99
C PHE A 575 -14.98 -0.62 48.23
N ASP A 576 -14.65 -1.44 49.21
CA ASP A 576 -13.85 -1.06 50.38
C ASP A 576 -12.34 -1.23 50.14
N LYS A 577 -11.95 -2.06 49.17
CA LYS A 577 -10.56 -2.25 48.72
C LYS A 577 -10.51 -2.40 47.19
N ILE A 578 -9.40 -1.95 46.61
CA ILE A 578 -9.11 -2.20 45.19
C ILE A 578 -9.03 -3.72 44.96
N ASN A 579 -9.70 -4.20 43.91
CA ASN A 579 -9.71 -5.62 43.50
C ASN A 579 -10.30 -6.61 44.53
N ALA A 580 -11.23 -6.19 45.39
CA ALA A 580 -11.84 -7.05 46.43
C ALA A 580 -12.65 -8.26 45.91
N GLY A 581 -12.69 -8.53 44.60
CA GLY A 581 -13.48 -9.60 43.96
C GLY A 581 -14.98 -9.32 43.91
N THR A 582 -15.54 -8.84 45.02
CA THR A 582 -16.97 -8.53 45.20
C THR A 582 -17.13 -7.06 45.60
N ALA A 583 -18.10 -6.38 44.98
CA ALA A 583 -18.46 -5.01 45.35
C ALA A 583 -19.26 -5.01 46.66
N ILE A 584 -19.09 -3.98 47.48
CA ILE A 584 -19.90 -3.78 48.69
C ILE A 584 -21.30 -3.28 48.36
N ASP A 585 -21.46 -2.63 47.20
CA ASP A 585 -22.75 -2.20 46.65
C ASP A 585 -22.65 -1.96 45.13
N SER A 586 -23.77 -1.96 44.42
CA SER A 586 -23.84 -1.68 42.98
C SER A 586 -25.11 -0.92 42.59
N SER A 587 -25.02 -0.03 41.62
CA SER A 587 -26.12 0.85 41.20
C SER A 587 -26.12 1.08 39.68
N GLU A 588 -27.28 1.04 39.03
CA GLU A 588 -27.45 1.45 37.62
C GLU A 588 -27.53 2.98 37.44
N THR A 589 -27.88 3.69 38.51
CA THR A 589 -28.09 5.15 38.49
C THR A 589 -26.90 5.93 39.02
N GLY A 590 -25.90 5.24 39.58
CA GLY A 590 -24.76 5.86 40.26
C GLY A 590 -25.09 6.39 41.66
N ARG A 591 -26.30 6.13 42.17
CA ARG A 591 -26.75 6.51 43.52
C ARG A 591 -26.45 5.41 44.53
N PHE A 592 -25.81 5.76 45.63
CA PHE A 592 -25.47 4.88 46.77
C PHE A 592 -25.88 5.50 48.10
N ILE A 593 -26.32 4.67 49.05
CA ILE A 593 -26.62 5.08 50.44
C ILE A 593 -25.68 4.33 51.37
N ILE A 594 -24.78 5.05 52.04
CA ILE A 594 -23.67 4.48 52.80
C ILE A 594 -23.85 4.78 54.29
N SER A 595 -23.90 3.74 55.12
CA SER A 595 -23.88 3.86 56.58
C SER A 595 -22.47 4.20 57.08
N ILE A 596 -22.36 5.24 57.89
CA ILE A 596 -21.09 5.80 58.36
C ILE A 596 -20.85 5.46 59.82
N GLY A 597 -19.66 4.93 60.13
CA GLY A 597 -19.24 4.64 61.51
C GLY A 597 -18.58 5.83 62.20
N ILE A 598 -17.74 5.53 63.20
CA ILE A 598 -17.01 6.54 63.99
C ILE A 598 -15.60 6.84 63.48
N ASN A 599 -15.12 6.07 62.49
CA ASN A 599 -13.78 6.20 61.92
C ASN A 599 -13.84 6.62 60.45
N ASN A 600 -12.79 7.30 59.99
CA ASN A 600 -12.60 7.61 58.58
C ASN A 600 -12.59 6.31 57.76
N ARG A 601 -13.18 6.36 56.56
CA ARG A 601 -13.27 5.20 55.67
C ARG A 601 -12.95 5.60 54.24
N THR A 602 -12.00 4.91 53.62
CA THR A 602 -11.73 5.05 52.18
C THR A 602 -12.54 4.03 51.40
N LEU A 603 -13.16 4.47 50.32
CA LEU A 603 -13.92 3.65 49.39
C LEU A 603 -13.46 3.92 47.95
N TYR A 604 -13.78 2.97 47.07
CA TYR A 604 -13.39 3.02 45.67
C TYR A 604 -14.61 2.81 44.79
N LEU A 605 -14.81 3.72 43.84
CA LEU A 605 -15.86 3.62 42.83
C LEU A 605 -15.26 3.12 41.51
N GLN A 606 -15.89 2.12 40.89
CA GLN A 606 -15.58 1.71 39.53
C GLN A 606 -16.84 1.74 38.68
N THR A 607 -16.79 2.44 37.55
CA THR A 607 -17.86 2.44 36.55
C THR A 607 -17.55 1.38 35.51
N ARG A 608 -18.56 0.62 35.08
CA ARG A 608 -18.44 -0.41 34.06
C ARG A 608 -19.53 -0.24 33.01
N LYS A 609 -19.19 -0.45 31.75
CA LYS A 609 -20.15 -0.52 30.64
C LYS A 609 -19.69 -1.59 29.68
N GLU A 610 -20.50 -2.63 29.52
CA GLU A 610 -20.09 -3.84 28.79
C GLU A 610 -18.73 -4.36 29.29
N SER A 611 -17.72 -4.42 28.44
CA SER A 611 -16.34 -4.80 28.77
C SER A 611 -15.51 -3.67 29.38
N CYS A 612 -15.91 -2.41 29.16
CA CYS A 612 -15.19 -1.23 29.65
C CYS A 612 -15.24 -1.14 31.17
N ARG A 613 -14.10 -0.84 31.78
CA ARG A 613 -14.00 -0.55 33.21
C ARG A 613 -13.22 0.74 33.40
N SER A 614 -13.74 1.64 34.23
CA SER A 614 -12.96 2.78 34.70
C SER A 614 -11.83 2.29 35.61
N ASN A 615 -10.80 3.11 35.76
CA ASN A 615 -9.92 2.99 36.91
C ASN A 615 -10.74 3.13 38.20
N PHE A 616 -10.25 2.53 39.29
CA PHE A 616 -10.82 2.74 40.62
C PHE A 616 -10.63 4.20 41.01
N GLN A 617 -11.72 4.86 41.35
CA GLN A 617 -11.72 6.24 41.84
C GLN A 617 -11.78 6.22 43.36
N GLU A 618 -10.72 6.70 44.01
CA GLU A 618 -10.59 6.73 45.46
C GLU A 618 -11.28 7.97 46.04
N PHE A 619 -12.08 7.78 47.08
CA PHE A 619 -12.56 8.86 47.92
C PHE A 619 -12.56 8.46 49.40
N THR A 620 -12.32 9.44 50.28
CA THR A 620 -12.28 9.23 51.73
C THR A 620 -13.45 9.93 52.40
N ILE A 621 -14.23 9.17 53.16
CA ILE A 621 -15.20 9.71 54.10
C ILE A 621 -14.46 10.09 55.38
N LYS A 622 -14.49 11.37 55.72
CA LYS A 622 -13.88 11.94 56.92
C LYS A 622 -14.96 12.24 57.96
N ILE A 623 -14.71 11.80 59.19
CA ILE A 623 -15.60 12.02 60.32
C ILE A 623 -15.24 13.33 61.00
N ARG A 624 -16.24 14.21 61.19
CA ARG A 624 -16.10 15.38 62.05
C ARG A 624 -16.14 14.92 63.51
N LYS A 625 -15.08 15.21 64.27
CA LYS A 625 -14.99 14.87 65.69
C LYS A 625 -15.02 16.16 66.51
N ALA A 626 -15.92 16.21 67.49
CA ALA A 626 -16.00 17.31 68.44
C ALA A 626 -14.69 17.45 69.24
N ALA A 627 -14.36 18.69 69.61
CA ALA A 627 -13.27 18.98 70.53
C ALA A 627 -13.46 18.30 71.89
N ASP A 628 -12.39 17.65 72.38
CA ASP A 628 -12.34 17.10 73.73
C ASP A 628 -12.18 18.25 74.76
N LEU A 629 -13.12 18.33 75.71
CA LEU A 629 -13.22 19.38 76.72
C LEU A 629 -13.28 18.75 78.12
N TYR A 630 -12.33 19.11 78.97
CA TYR A 630 -12.36 18.76 80.39
C TYR A 630 -12.95 19.90 81.22
N PHE A 631 -13.85 19.59 82.15
CA PHE A 631 -14.48 20.56 83.05
C PHE A 631 -14.04 20.27 84.48
N PRO A 632 -13.22 21.14 85.11
CA PRO A 632 -12.82 20.98 86.49
C PRO A 632 -14.05 20.91 87.42
N THR A 633 -14.03 20.01 88.40
CA THR A 633 -15.16 19.81 89.33
C THR A 633 -15.10 20.73 90.54
N ALA A 634 -13.94 21.34 90.82
CA ALA A 634 -13.76 22.33 91.86
C ALA A 634 -12.60 23.29 91.54
N PHE A 635 -12.59 24.47 92.17
CA PHE A 635 -11.45 25.40 92.15
C PHE A 635 -11.37 26.20 93.46
N SER A 636 -10.19 26.75 93.77
CA SER A 636 -9.86 27.39 95.04
C SER A 636 -9.08 28.69 94.80
N PRO A 637 -9.77 29.84 94.61
CA PRO A 637 -9.12 31.13 94.41
C PRO A 637 -8.60 31.70 95.75
N ASP A 638 -7.46 31.18 96.21
CA ASP A 638 -6.78 31.54 97.46
C ASP A 638 -5.47 32.31 97.24
N ASN A 639 -5.16 32.69 95.99
CA ASN A 639 -3.93 33.37 95.57
C ASN A 639 -2.63 32.56 95.78
N ASN A 640 -2.70 31.23 95.84
CA ASN A 640 -1.51 30.36 95.87
C ASN A 640 -0.92 30.07 94.47
N GLY A 641 -1.60 30.53 93.41
CA GLY A 641 -1.20 30.35 92.01
C GLY A 641 -1.73 29.08 91.34
N LYS A 642 -2.50 28.24 92.05
CA LYS A 642 -3.09 26.98 91.55
C LYS A 642 -4.61 27.04 91.69
N ASN A 643 -5.32 26.63 90.63
CA ASN A 643 -6.79 26.61 90.60
C ASN A 643 -7.46 27.96 90.93
N GLU A 644 -6.82 29.07 90.54
CA GLU A 644 -7.32 30.43 90.80
C GLU A 644 -8.52 30.83 89.95
N ARG A 645 -8.72 30.14 88.83
CA ARG A 645 -9.82 30.41 87.90
C ARG A 645 -10.45 29.13 87.42
N TRP A 646 -11.77 29.11 87.41
CA TRP A 646 -12.54 28.03 86.81
C TRP A 646 -12.82 28.32 85.33
N ARG A 647 -12.43 27.38 84.46
CA ARG A 647 -12.76 27.36 83.03
C ARG A 647 -12.67 25.93 82.49
N PRO A 648 -13.35 25.60 81.39
CA PRO A 648 -13.08 24.39 80.63
C PRO A 648 -11.60 24.36 80.17
N VAL A 649 -10.97 23.20 80.32
CA VAL A 649 -9.59 22.93 79.90
C VAL A 649 -9.64 22.14 78.60
N THR A 650 -9.01 22.68 77.56
CA THR A 650 -8.93 22.06 76.24
C THR A 650 -7.74 22.64 75.48
N THR A 651 -7.22 21.87 74.53
CA THR A 651 -6.25 22.32 73.52
C THR A 651 -6.92 22.77 72.23
N ALA A 652 -8.25 22.61 72.12
CA ALA A 652 -9.00 22.96 70.94
C ALA A 652 -9.21 24.48 70.81
N SER A 653 -9.33 24.93 69.56
CA SER A 653 -9.73 26.29 69.22
C SER A 653 -11.19 26.29 68.76
N PHE A 654 -11.90 27.38 69.09
CA PHE A 654 -13.31 27.54 68.77
C PHE A 654 -13.52 28.71 67.80
N GLU A 655 -14.42 28.54 66.84
CA GLU A 655 -14.94 29.63 66.00
C GLU A 655 -15.99 30.46 66.75
N GLN A 656 -16.74 29.81 67.65
CA GLN A 656 -17.69 30.46 68.56
C GLN A 656 -17.56 29.86 69.95
N TYR A 657 -17.59 30.67 71.01
CA TYR A 657 -17.49 30.21 72.39
C TYR A 657 -18.35 31.11 73.28
N ARG A 658 -19.16 30.53 74.15
CA ARG A 658 -19.97 31.24 75.16
C ARG A 658 -20.03 30.41 76.42
N LEU A 659 -19.31 30.84 77.45
CA LEU A 659 -19.36 30.24 78.77
C LEU A 659 -20.12 31.18 79.71
N ARG A 660 -21.13 30.64 80.41
CA ARG A 660 -21.88 31.33 81.46
C ARG A 660 -21.82 30.52 82.75
N ILE A 661 -21.73 31.20 83.89
CA ILE A 661 -21.74 30.61 85.22
C ILE A 661 -22.83 31.29 86.05
N PHE A 662 -23.57 30.49 86.80
CA PHE A 662 -24.72 30.94 87.59
C PHE A 662 -24.61 30.50 89.04
N ASN A 663 -25.22 31.28 89.94
CA ASN A 663 -25.45 30.85 91.32
C ASN A 663 -26.68 29.93 91.44
N ARG A 664 -26.95 29.44 92.66
CA ARG A 664 -28.09 28.55 92.95
C ARG A 664 -29.47 29.17 92.67
N LEU A 665 -29.56 30.50 92.62
CA LEU A 665 -30.81 31.22 92.32
C LEU A 665 -30.98 31.47 90.81
N GLY A 666 -30.06 30.99 89.96
CA GLY A 666 -30.10 31.17 88.51
C GLY A 666 -29.58 32.53 88.02
N GLN A 667 -28.98 33.33 88.89
CA GLN A 667 -28.37 34.61 88.50
C GLN A 667 -27.02 34.37 87.82
N GLU A 668 -26.82 34.96 86.64
CA GLU A 668 -25.53 34.94 85.92
C GLU A 668 -24.48 35.74 86.70
N LEU A 669 -23.40 35.07 87.09
CA LEU A 669 -22.27 35.66 87.81
C LEU A 669 -21.08 35.93 86.90
N PHE A 670 -20.95 35.20 85.80
CA PHE A 670 -19.83 35.34 84.87
C PHE A 670 -20.23 34.93 83.46
N PHE A 671 -19.75 35.70 82.49
CA PHE A 671 -19.85 35.41 81.07
C PHE A 671 -18.50 35.68 80.40
N THR A 672 -18.12 34.81 79.49
CA THR A 672 -16.99 35.04 78.58
C THR A 672 -17.25 34.37 77.23
N ASP A 673 -16.79 35.03 76.16
CA ASP A 673 -16.67 34.47 74.82
C ASP A 673 -15.23 34.05 74.46
N ASN A 674 -14.29 34.22 75.40
CA ASN A 674 -12.90 33.86 75.24
C ASN A 674 -12.55 32.62 76.08
N PRO A 675 -12.14 31.49 75.46
CA PRO A 675 -11.82 30.23 76.17
C PRO A 675 -10.57 30.31 77.07
N ALA A 676 -9.74 31.36 76.94
CA ALA A 676 -8.59 31.59 77.81
C ALA A 676 -8.97 32.27 79.14
N ILE A 677 -10.15 32.88 79.22
CA ILE A 677 -10.62 33.59 80.42
C ILE A 677 -11.46 32.64 81.28
N GLY A 678 -11.16 32.59 82.57
CA GLY A 678 -11.92 31.83 83.56
C GLY A 678 -12.43 32.71 84.69
N TRP A 679 -13.40 32.20 85.44
CA TRP A 679 -14.00 32.89 86.57
C TRP A 679 -13.16 32.70 87.83
N ASP A 680 -12.86 33.80 88.51
CA ASP A 680 -11.99 33.86 89.71
C ASP A 680 -12.78 33.79 91.04
N GLY A 681 -14.08 33.48 90.98
CA GLY A 681 -14.94 33.42 92.17
C GLY A 681 -15.43 34.78 92.69
N HIS A 682 -15.22 35.87 91.96
CA HIS A 682 -15.75 37.20 92.30
C HIS A 682 -16.94 37.58 91.42
N PHE A 683 -17.89 38.31 91.98
CA PHE A 683 -18.96 38.96 91.23
C PHE A 683 -19.05 40.42 91.68
N ARG A 684 -18.87 41.35 90.73
CA ARG A 684 -18.85 42.81 90.99
C ARG A 684 -17.86 43.22 92.10
N GLY A 685 -16.68 42.59 92.12
CA GLY A 685 -15.64 42.83 93.12
C GLY A 685 -15.85 42.11 94.47
N ILE A 686 -16.98 41.41 94.65
CA ILE A 686 -17.31 40.71 95.90
C ILE A 686 -17.02 39.22 95.76
N LYS A 687 -16.24 38.70 96.70
CA LYS A 687 -15.93 37.27 96.89
C LYS A 687 -17.21 36.43 97.07
N GLN A 688 -17.49 35.49 96.17
CA GLN A 688 -18.72 34.66 96.18
C GLN A 688 -18.63 33.42 97.09
N ALA A 689 -19.68 33.11 97.86
CA ALA A 689 -19.65 32.12 98.93
C ALA A 689 -19.18 30.72 98.48
N ILE A 690 -18.55 29.97 99.40
CA ILE A 690 -18.23 28.55 99.20
C ILE A 690 -19.54 27.82 98.88
N GLY A 691 -19.53 27.03 97.81
CA GLY A 691 -20.74 26.34 97.38
C GLY A 691 -20.71 25.86 95.95
N VAL A 692 -21.82 25.25 95.55
CA VAL A 692 -22.01 24.69 94.22
C VAL A 692 -22.56 25.75 93.28
N TYR A 693 -21.90 25.90 92.14
CA TYR A 693 -22.27 26.79 91.03
C TYR A 693 -22.54 25.96 89.79
N THR A 694 -23.36 26.48 88.88
CA THR A 694 -23.69 25.83 87.61
C THR A 694 -23.05 26.58 86.44
N TYR A 695 -22.77 25.88 85.35
CA TYR A 695 -22.30 26.50 84.12
C TYR A 695 -23.06 25.99 82.89
N THR A 696 -23.07 26.80 81.84
CA THR A 696 -23.44 26.38 80.48
C THR A 696 -22.36 26.82 79.51
N LEU A 697 -21.95 25.93 78.63
CA LEU A 697 -21.06 26.18 77.51
C LEU A 697 -21.79 25.91 76.20
N GLU A 698 -21.81 26.90 75.32
CA GLU A 698 -22.16 26.75 73.90
C GLU A 698 -20.94 27.13 73.07
N ALA A 699 -20.44 26.20 72.24
CA ALA A 699 -19.28 26.45 71.39
C ALA A 699 -19.43 25.81 70.01
N LEU A 700 -18.72 26.35 69.03
CA LEU A 700 -18.51 25.77 67.70
C LEU A 700 -17.01 25.60 67.52
N ASP A 701 -16.53 24.36 67.40
CA ASP A 701 -15.12 24.11 67.16
C ASP A 701 -14.72 24.33 65.69
N ARG A 702 -13.42 24.27 65.39
CA ARG A 702 -12.92 24.40 64.00
C ARG A 702 -13.31 23.24 63.08
N ALA A 703 -13.81 22.12 63.62
CA ALA A 703 -14.41 21.05 62.82
C ALA A 703 -15.88 21.34 62.49
N ARG A 704 -16.39 22.53 62.86
CA ARG A 704 -17.78 22.98 62.75
C ARG A 704 -18.77 22.09 63.49
N VAL A 705 -18.30 21.43 64.55
CA VAL A 705 -19.17 20.63 65.42
C VAL A 705 -19.69 21.51 66.53
N GLN A 706 -21.02 21.54 66.70
CA GLN A 706 -21.66 22.31 67.77
C GLN A 706 -21.56 21.56 69.09
N ILE A 707 -20.99 22.22 70.09
CA ILE A 707 -20.79 21.68 71.43
C ILE A 707 -21.71 22.41 72.41
N ARG A 708 -22.55 21.66 73.11
CA ARG A 708 -23.37 22.17 74.22
C ARG A 708 -23.11 21.35 75.46
N LYS A 709 -22.67 21.99 76.54
CA LYS A 709 -22.40 21.34 77.84
C LYS A 709 -22.98 22.17 78.96
N HIS A 710 -23.45 21.50 80.01
CA HIS A 710 -23.85 22.13 81.24
C HIS A 710 -23.43 21.23 82.40
N GLY A 711 -23.25 21.82 83.58
CA GLY A 711 -22.82 21.05 84.75
C GLY A 711 -22.68 21.91 85.97
N GLN A 712 -22.09 21.33 87.01
CA GLN A 712 -21.87 21.97 88.30
C GLN A 712 -20.42 21.82 88.73
N PHE A 713 -19.94 22.78 89.52
CA PHE A 713 -18.63 22.71 90.17
C PHE A 713 -18.67 23.38 91.55
N LEU A 714 -17.70 23.03 92.38
CA LEU A 714 -17.57 23.53 93.75
C LEU A 714 -16.54 24.67 93.82
N LEU A 715 -16.94 25.82 94.35
CA LEU A 715 -16.01 26.87 94.75
C LEU A 715 -15.55 26.61 96.19
N LEU A 716 -14.24 26.48 96.38
CA LEU A 716 -13.56 26.30 97.66
C LEU A 716 -12.84 27.60 98.06
N ARG A 717 -12.41 27.73 99.32
CA ARG A 717 -11.53 28.82 99.77
C ARG A 717 -10.59 28.35 100.86
#